data_AF-N8X2F2-F1
#
_entry.id   AF-N8X2F2-F1
#
_cell.length_a   1.000
_cell.length_b   1.000
_cell.length_c   1.000
_cell.angle_alpha   90.00
_cell.angle_beta   90.00
_cell.angle_gamma   90.00
#
_symmetry.space_group_name_H-M   'P 1'
#
loop_
_entity.id
_entity.type
_entity.pdbx_description
1 polymer ?
#
loop_
_entity_poly.entity_id
_entity_poly.type
_entity_poly.pdbx_seq_one_letter_code
_entity_poly.pdbx_strand_id
1 'polypeptide(L)'
;MNKIYKVIWNATLSAWVAVSELAKGKTKSSKVTGIIGAATVSLMVAFSPEAMANTIDMQAQGNKNDADCVSGGNTTVYKAQTNGTTGAITDGSGTYSTVAGCNASGGGVLGATAYGSYAKVTGKGGTALGHNTEAAQWALAAGVDTKATGESSVALGSGAVASNTSSIAIGTDSGTSGIGAIAIGRNAQTSASGSIAIGDGATATGGTTDINSIAIGKGAQSWGQSFALGTGASADSFTFDINDSGVAVGAQSVTAAGTTKGTAIGVNAKVTGSTVAGTAIGSNAVASIDNSVALGSNSITSAITGTGFLTSQAAPTVGAVSVGNGTAAGNRRIQNVADGSAASDAVTVAQLDKAYDDTNGRLAGALGVGSGAAYNAATNAYTAPTNIGGTGKTTIDDAIKATQRSVTGGSNIVVTPTTAADGSISYSVATSATPTFTTVTTGNSKLDNTGLTITGGPSVTSSGINAANTTINNVANATTADQAVNKGQLDTVSTQANKAITFTGNARKSGDTTDINRKLGDSIAISGTATTTGTYSGANVKTVTDQSGAIAIQIADAPNFAGTVTSTGLQVNGASAVTGNSTIGGTQTVTGISNLNGGANLNSQKITNVAAGTATGDAVNFGQLTTTNQNVSNLTTTVTNQGNDISTLKGGFNLQTNGKNSGAIKAGDTVDIGVATPADTNLTVTKTGNNVAFALSKDLNLTSVTTGNTVINNAGVTADKVTVGTVVVDKTTGINAGGKKITNVAAGDISTAASTDAVNGGQLFTTNQNVSNLTTTVTNQGTDISTLKGGFNLQSNGK
;
A
#
# COMPACT_ATOMS: atom_id res chain seq x y z
N MET A 1 32.58 7.46 -3.47
CA MET A 1 33.09 7.92 -2.16
C MET A 1 32.82 6.84 -1.13
N ASN A 2 33.85 6.03 -0.81
CA ASN A 2 33.77 4.90 0.10
C ASN A 2 33.54 5.37 1.53
N LYS A 3 32.41 5.00 2.16
CA LYS A 3 32.24 5.15 3.61
C LYS A 3 32.84 3.90 4.28
N ILE A 4 34.03 4.05 4.84
CA ILE A 4 34.75 2.99 5.55
C ILE A 4 34.15 2.89 6.96
N TYR A 5 33.72 1.69 7.36
CA TYR A 5 33.21 1.38 8.71
C TYR A 5 34.30 0.63 9.49
N LYS A 6 34.37 0.83 10.81
CA LYS A 6 35.23 0.04 11.70
C LYS A 6 34.38 -0.89 12.57
N VAL A 7 34.88 -2.10 12.81
CA VAL A 7 34.23 -3.11 13.64
C VAL A 7 34.80 -3.03 15.06
N ILE A 8 33.95 -2.82 16.06
CA ILE A 8 34.35 -2.71 17.48
C ILE A 8 33.54 -3.68 18.36
N TRP A 9 34.20 -4.22 19.40
CA TRP A 9 33.57 -5.12 20.36
C TRP A 9 32.72 -4.34 21.36
N ASN A 10 31.42 -4.65 21.43
CA ASN A 10 30.50 -4.06 22.40
C ASN A 10 30.28 -5.02 23.57
N ALA A 11 30.87 -4.70 24.73
CA ALA A 11 30.84 -5.54 25.93
C ALA A 11 29.45 -5.64 26.60
N THR A 12 28.53 -4.71 26.30
CA THR A 12 27.15 -4.76 26.83
C THR A 12 26.27 -5.68 25.98
N LEU A 13 26.59 -5.82 24.69
CA LEU A 13 25.86 -6.67 23.75
C LEU A 13 26.56 -8.00 23.47
N SER A 14 27.78 -8.21 23.99
CA SER A 14 28.65 -9.37 23.70
C SER A 14 28.77 -9.68 22.20
N ALA A 15 28.85 -8.64 21.38
CA ALA A 15 28.86 -8.75 19.92
C ALA A 15 29.76 -7.70 19.26
N TRP A 16 30.23 -8.00 18.04
CA TRP A 16 30.97 -7.05 17.19
C TRP A 16 29.99 -6.16 16.42
N VAL A 17 30.14 -4.83 16.53
CA VAL A 17 29.22 -3.86 15.91
C VAL A 17 29.99 -2.96 14.94
N ALA A 18 29.42 -2.74 13.75
CA ALA A 18 29.95 -1.80 12.76
C ALA A 18 29.54 -0.37 13.10
N VAL A 19 30.52 0.53 13.24
CA VAL A 19 30.28 1.95 13.54
C VAL A 19 31.00 2.87 12.56
N SER A 20 30.49 4.09 12.41
CA SER A 20 31.13 5.17 11.66
C SER A 20 32.53 5.46 12.22
N GLU A 21 33.50 5.73 11.34
CA GLU A 21 34.90 6.06 11.72
C GLU A 21 35.00 7.23 12.70
N LEU A 22 34.02 8.14 12.69
CA LEU A 22 33.93 9.31 13.57
C LEU A 22 33.53 8.99 15.03
N ALA A 23 33.17 7.73 15.34
CA ALA A 23 32.86 7.33 16.70
C ALA A 23 34.17 7.22 17.53
N LYS A 24 34.34 8.09 18.54
CA LYS A 24 35.50 8.11 19.44
C LYS A 24 35.68 6.76 20.15
N GLY A 25 36.78 6.08 19.86
CA GLY A 25 37.17 4.84 20.54
C GLY A 25 37.78 5.15 21.92
N LYS A 26 37.36 4.42 22.96
CA LYS A 26 38.03 4.45 24.27
C LYS A 26 39.40 3.78 24.15
N THR A 27 40.48 4.56 24.16
CA THR A 27 41.85 4.06 24.37
C THR A 27 42.22 4.14 25.85
N LYS A 28 42.89 3.11 26.35
CA LYS A 28 43.38 3.01 27.73
C LYS A 28 44.48 4.04 28.02
N SER A 29 44.27 4.77 29.12
CA SER A 29 45.20 5.26 30.13
C SER A 29 46.63 5.66 29.71
N SER A 30 46.87 6.97 29.63
CA SER A 30 48.15 7.56 30.05
C SER A 30 47.89 8.37 31.33
N LYS A 31 48.78 8.18 32.30
CA LYS A 31 48.76 8.79 33.63
C LYS A 31 48.71 10.33 33.51
N VAL A 32 47.67 10.93 34.09
CA VAL A 32 47.71 12.32 34.56
C VAL A 32 47.44 12.29 36.06
N THR A 33 48.44 12.77 36.78
CA THR A 33 48.50 12.94 38.22
C THR A 33 47.27 13.69 38.72
N GLY A 34 46.60 13.13 39.74
CA GLY A 34 45.30 13.60 40.21
C GLY A 34 45.32 15.05 40.71
N ILE A 35 44.38 15.83 40.21
CA ILE A 35 43.78 16.95 40.93
C ILE A 35 42.31 16.56 41.13
N ILE A 36 42.00 16.10 42.34
CA ILE A 36 40.62 16.03 42.82
C ILE A 36 40.21 17.48 43.12
N GLY A 37 39.32 18.02 42.29
CA GLY A 37 38.65 19.29 42.51
C GLY A 37 37.17 19.13 42.15
N ALA A 38 36.41 18.52 43.06
CA ALA A 38 34.95 18.48 42.96
C ALA A 38 34.41 19.89 43.25
N ALA A 39 33.91 20.59 42.24
CA ALA A 39 33.12 21.80 42.42
C ALA A 39 31.66 21.39 42.68
N THR A 40 31.36 21.04 43.93
CA THR A 40 29.99 21.11 44.46
C THR A 40 29.60 22.59 44.50
N VAL A 41 28.67 23.02 43.64
CA VAL A 41 27.96 24.30 43.85
C VAL A 41 26.93 24.07 44.97
N SER A 42 27.44 24.00 46.19
CA SER A 42 26.68 24.27 47.40
C SER A 42 26.99 25.72 47.77
N LEU A 43 26.10 26.64 47.40
CA LEU A 43 26.07 27.96 48.04
C LEU A 43 25.43 27.79 49.42
N MET A 44 26.08 27.00 50.29
CA MET A 44 25.87 27.10 51.74
C MET A 44 26.93 28.08 52.23
N VAL A 45 26.53 29.35 52.35
CA VAL A 45 27.30 30.29 53.16
C VAL A 45 27.04 29.90 54.61
N ALA A 46 27.88 29.02 55.14
CA ALA A 46 27.97 28.79 56.57
C ALA A 46 28.71 29.99 57.16
N PHE A 47 27.96 30.99 57.60
CA PHE A 47 28.50 32.03 58.43
C PHE A 47 28.70 31.49 59.85
N SER A 48 29.88 31.67 60.43
CA SER A 48 30.03 31.54 61.88
C SER A 48 29.22 32.65 62.56
N PRO A 49 28.63 32.41 63.76
CA PRO A 49 27.90 33.44 64.50
C PRO A 49 28.71 34.72 64.73
N GLU A 50 30.05 34.63 64.77
CA GLU A 50 30.92 35.80 64.92
C GLU A 50 31.26 36.53 63.61
N ALA A 51 31.05 35.93 62.42
CA ALA A 51 31.38 36.54 61.12
C ALA A 51 30.18 37.22 60.42
N MET A 52 28.98 37.20 61.02
CA MET A 52 27.82 37.98 60.56
C MET A 52 27.47 39.17 61.44
N ALA A 53 28.21 39.39 62.53
CA ALA A 53 28.01 40.52 63.42
C ALA A 53 28.92 41.72 63.09
N ASN A 54 29.94 41.56 62.24
CA ASN A 54 30.82 42.64 61.81
C ASN A 54 30.98 42.59 60.29
N THR A 55 30.59 43.69 59.61
CA THR A 55 30.55 43.89 58.15
C THR A 55 29.18 43.67 57.46
N ILE A 56 28.10 44.16 58.05
CA ILE A 56 27.30 45.23 57.43
C ILE A 56 27.09 46.31 58.50
N ASP A 57 28.19 46.65 59.16
CA ASP A 57 28.32 47.92 59.85
C ASP A 57 29.21 48.76 58.94
N MET A 58 28.65 49.85 58.41
CA MET A 58 29.40 50.88 57.69
C MET A 58 30.28 51.71 58.64
N GLN A 59 30.44 51.32 59.90
CA GLN A 59 31.26 52.04 60.87
C GLN A 59 32.59 51.33 61.13
N ALA A 60 33.56 51.58 60.25
CA ALA A 60 34.96 51.52 60.69
C ALA A 60 35.92 52.37 59.85
N GLN A 61 35.52 53.52 59.29
CA GLN A 61 36.45 54.62 58.95
C GLN A 61 35.73 55.97 59.15
N GLY A 62 36.38 56.87 59.91
CA GLY A 62 35.73 57.97 60.62
C GLY A 62 34.95 59.02 59.80
N ASN A 63 34.06 59.70 60.52
CA ASN A 63 33.39 60.97 60.18
C ASN A 63 32.77 61.07 58.78
N LYS A 64 31.84 60.16 58.46
CA LYS A 64 30.72 60.50 57.57
C LYS A 64 29.41 60.18 58.28
N ASN A 65 28.61 61.21 58.44
CA ASN A 65 27.20 61.21 58.81
C ASN A 65 26.45 60.07 58.12
N ASP A 66 26.16 59.06 58.92
CA ASP A 66 25.71 57.71 58.56
C ASP A 66 24.19 57.66 58.29
N ALA A 67 23.71 58.58 57.44
CA ALA A 67 22.32 58.70 57.02
C ALA A 67 22.15 58.82 55.50
N ASP A 68 23.24 58.88 54.73
CA ASP A 68 23.16 59.18 53.30
C ASP A 68 23.31 57.93 52.44
N CYS A 69 22.18 57.26 52.20
CA CYS A 69 21.98 56.38 51.06
C CYS A 69 21.93 57.14 49.71
N VAL A 70 22.48 58.36 49.62
CA VAL A 70 22.61 59.13 48.37
C VAL A 70 23.83 60.05 48.42
N SER A 71 24.64 60.02 47.36
CA SER A 71 25.19 61.28 46.84
C SER A 71 25.35 61.20 45.33
N GLY A 72 24.30 61.54 44.58
CA GLY A 72 24.42 61.89 43.17
C GLY A 72 23.28 61.43 42.28
N GLY A 73 22.41 62.36 41.86
CA GLY A 73 21.57 62.29 40.66
C GLY A 73 20.48 61.21 40.60
N ASN A 74 19.39 61.50 39.88
CA ASN A 74 18.46 60.47 39.42
C ASN A 74 19.25 59.50 38.52
N THR A 75 19.57 58.32 39.03
CA THR A 75 20.38 57.35 38.30
C THR A 75 19.49 56.16 37.93
N THR A 76 19.45 55.83 36.64
CA THR A 76 18.69 54.69 36.14
C THR A 76 19.56 53.45 36.19
N VAL A 77 19.14 52.43 36.95
CA VAL A 77 19.77 51.10 36.95
C VAL A 77 18.80 50.16 36.23
N TYR A 78 19.19 49.69 35.05
CA TYR A 78 18.29 49.02 34.08
C TYR A 78 17.07 49.89 33.69
N LYS A 79 15.85 49.50 34.08
CA LYS A 79 14.59 50.25 33.86
C LYS A 79 14.09 50.97 35.12
N ALA A 80 14.75 50.77 36.27
CA ALA A 80 14.38 51.38 37.53
C ALA A 80 14.96 52.79 37.64
N GLN A 81 14.10 53.80 37.74
CA GLN A 81 14.50 55.15 38.12
C GLN A 81 14.54 55.28 39.63
N THR A 82 15.68 55.71 40.16
CA THR A 82 15.83 55.97 41.59
C THR A 82 15.64 57.47 41.83
N ASN A 83 14.50 57.86 42.39
CA ASN A 83 14.31 59.22 42.89
C ASN A 83 15.15 59.36 44.16
N GLY A 84 16.43 59.73 44.04
CA GLY A 84 17.42 59.78 45.13
C GLY A 84 16.82 59.88 46.53
N THR A 85 16.81 58.77 47.27
CA THR A 85 16.13 58.68 48.57
C THR A 85 17.13 58.67 49.72
N THR A 86 16.96 59.57 50.69
CA THR A 86 17.60 59.50 52.02
C THR A 86 16.88 58.53 52.96
N GLY A 87 16.10 57.59 52.42
CA GLY A 87 15.30 56.64 53.20
C GLY A 87 16.22 55.69 53.97
N ALA A 88 16.18 55.77 55.30
CA ALA A 88 16.79 54.78 56.18
C ALA A 88 16.24 53.38 55.84
N ILE A 89 17.02 52.32 56.17
CA ILE A 89 16.52 50.94 56.12
C ILE A 89 15.20 50.91 56.87
N THR A 90 14.09 50.66 56.16
CA THR A 90 12.80 50.53 56.82
C THR A 90 12.73 49.11 57.34
N ASP A 91 13.14 48.96 58.59
CA ASP A 91 12.81 47.81 59.44
C ASP A 91 11.30 47.57 59.33
N GLY A 92 10.99 46.47 58.65
CA GLY A 92 9.73 45.77 58.78
C GLY A 92 10.00 44.38 59.34
N SER A 93 10.79 44.29 60.42
CA SER A 93 11.28 43.05 61.01
C SER A 93 10.13 42.29 61.68
N GLY A 94 9.33 41.59 60.89
CA GLY A 94 8.66 40.41 61.42
C GLY A 94 9.73 39.41 61.90
N THR A 95 9.39 38.58 62.88
CA THR A 95 10.29 37.53 63.42
C THR A 95 10.94 36.71 62.28
N TYR A 96 12.20 36.30 62.45
CA TYR A 96 12.98 35.49 61.48
C TYR A 96 13.32 36.16 60.13
N SER A 97 13.37 37.50 60.06
CA SER A 97 13.62 38.24 58.80
C SER A 97 15.05 38.81 58.71
N THR A 98 15.57 38.97 57.48
CA THR A 98 16.86 39.59 57.14
C THR A 98 16.64 40.71 56.12
N VAL A 99 16.98 41.96 56.45
CA VAL A 99 16.83 43.13 55.55
C VAL A 99 18.14 43.91 55.48
N ALA A 100 18.72 44.08 54.29
CA ALA A 100 19.97 44.83 54.09
C ALA A 100 20.00 45.56 52.74
N GLY A 101 20.51 46.80 52.72
CA GLY A 101 20.63 47.64 51.52
C GLY A 101 19.84 48.95 51.63
N CYS A 102 20.25 49.96 50.87
CA CYS A 102 19.66 51.30 50.91
C CYS A 102 18.19 51.30 50.51
N ASN A 103 17.31 51.86 51.36
CA ASN A 103 15.86 51.90 51.15
C ASN A 103 15.23 50.50 50.92
N ALA A 104 15.87 49.43 51.40
CA ALA A 104 15.28 48.10 51.43
C ALA A 104 14.18 48.03 52.51
N SER A 105 13.12 47.26 52.25
CA SER A 105 11.98 47.10 53.15
C SER A 105 11.51 45.65 53.22
N GLY A 106 11.53 45.07 54.42
CA GLY A 106 10.92 43.77 54.71
C GLY A 106 9.39 43.79 54.84
N GLY A 107 8.77 44.98 54.84
CA GLY A 107 7.31 45.14 54.81
C GLY A 107 6.55 44.79 56.10
N GLY A 108 7.24 44.47 57.20
CA GLY A 108 6.61 44.13 58.49
C GLY A 108 6.18 42.68 58.60
N VAL A 109 6.60 41.81 57.66
CA VAL A 109 6.10 40.44 57.53
C VAL A 109 7.08 39.40 58.10
N LEU A 110 6.56 38.24 58.48
CA LEU A 110 7.33 37.12 59.04
C LEU A 110 8.24 36.47 57.99
N GLY A 111 9.50 36.19 58.34
CA GLY A 111 10.43 35.40 57.52
C GLY A 111 10.85 36.05 56.20
N ALA A 112 10.86 37.39 56.12
CA ALA A 112 11.24 38.10 54.91
C ALA A 112 12.77 38.14 54.72
N THR A 113 13.24 37.95 53.49
CA THR A 113 14.65 38.17 53.12
C THR A 113 14.71 39.25 52.05
N ALA A 114 15.22 40.45 52.36
CA ALA A 114 15.40 41.54 51.40
C ALA A 114 16.88 41.97 51.38
N TYR A 115 17.57 41.82 50.25
CA TYR A 115 18.99 42.16 50.12
C TYR A 115 19.25 42.95 48.84
N GLY A 116 19.66 44.23 48.95
CA GLY A 116 19.94 45.12 47.83
C GLY A 116 19.16 46.44 47.91
N SER A 117 19.65 47.50 47.25
CA SER A 117 18.98 48.81 47.30
C SER A 117 17.58 48.74 46.69
N TYR A 118 16.58 49.33 47.36
CA TYR A 118 15.17 49.31 46.97
C TYR A 118 14.54 47.90 46.88
N ALA A 119 15.16 46.87 47.47
CA ALA A 119 14.56 45.54 47.57
C ALA A 119 13.37 45.57 48.55
N LYS A 120 12.23 44.99 48.15
CA LYS A 120 10.96 45.07 48.87
C LYS A 120 10.33 43.70 49.01
N VAL A 121 9.95 43.33 50.23
CA VAL A 121 9.09 42.16 50.48
C VAL A 121 7.73 42.65 50.98
N THR A 122 6.64 42.12 50.41
CA THR A 122 5.26 42.54 50.74
C THR A 122 4.43 41.45 51.42
N GLY A 123 4.92 40.21 51.49
CA GLY A 123 4.22 39.08 52.09
C GLY A 123 5.16 38.10 52.81
N LYS A 124 4.58 37.28 53.70
CA LYS A 124 5.33 36.35 54.57
C LYS A 124 6.23 35.40 53.79
N GLY A 125 7.44 35.15 54.26
CA GLY A 125 8.39 34.21 53.64
C GLY A 125 8.92 34.63 52.26
N GLY A 126 8.70 35.88 51.83
CA GLY A 126 9.19 36.38 50.56
C GLY A 126 10.69 36.66 50.58
N THR A 127 11.35 36.45 49.44
CA THR A 127 12.79 36.67 49.25
C THR A 127 13.03 37.59 48.05
N ALA A 128 13.58 38.79 48.28
CA ALA A 128 13.93 39.78 47.27
C ALA A 128 15.46 40.04 47.29
N LEU A 129 16.17 39.74 46.20
CA LEU A 129 17.63 39.80 46.09
C LEU A 129 18.07 40.64 44.88
N GLY A 130 18.63 41.82 45.13
CA GLY A 130 19.20 42.73 44.14
C GLY A 130 18.51 44.09 44.10
N HIS A 131 18.82 44.91 43.09
CA HIS A 131 18.39 46.30 43.03
C HIS A 131 16.94 46.45 42.53
N ASN A 132 16.10 47.19 43.25
CA ASN A 132 14.68 47.43 42.91
C ASN A 132 13.88 46.14 42.70
N THR A 133 14.11 45.13 43.54
CA THR A 133 13.40 43.85 43.48
C THR A 133 12.17 43.85 44.38
N GLU A 134 11.08 43.17 43.97
CA GLU A 134 9.86 43.05 44.79
C GLU A 134 9.38 41.61 44.87
N ALA A 135 9.20 41.07 46.07
CA ALA A 135 8.70 39.71 46.31
C ALA A 135 7.46 39.71 47.24
N ALA A 136 6.39 39.03 46.81
CA ALA A 136 5.18 38.81 47.60
C ALA A 136 5.34 37.62 48.58
N GLN A 137 4.22 37.13 49.11
CA GLN A 137 4.18 35.99 50.03
C GLN A 137 4.74 34.73 49.37
N TRP A 138 5.68 34.06 50.05
CA TRP A 138 6.40 32.86 49.59
C TRP A 138 7.08 33.00 48.22
N ALA A 139 7.24 34.22 47.73
CA ALA A 139 7.78 34.49 46.41
C ALA A 139 9.30 34.69 46.44
N LEU A 140 9.95 34.46 45.31
CA LEU A 140 11.37 34.72 45.10
C LEU A 140 11.56 35.70 43.94
N ALA A 141 12.11 36.87 44.21
CA ALA A 141 12.55 37.83 43.21
C ALA A 141 14.08 38.00 43.29
N ALA A 142 14.81 37.72 42.20
CA ALA A 142 16.26 37.88 42.18
C ALA A 142 16.77 38.48 40.86
N GLY A 143 17.49 39.61 40.94
CA GLY A 143 18.01 40.35 39.79
C GLY A 143 17.97 41.86 39.97
N VAL A 144 17.84 42.59 38.86
CA VAL A 144 17.68 44.05 38.84
C VAL A 144 16.32 44.37 38.27
N ASP A 145 15.52 45.18 38.96
CA ASP A 145 14.15 45.54 38.57
C ASP A 145 13.23 44.30 38.39
N THR A 146 13.46 43.26 39.20
CA THR A 146 12.75 41.97 39.14
C THR A 146 11.56 41.95 40.10
N LYS A 147 10.38 41.52 39.64
CA LYS A 147 9.13 41.60 40.41
C LYS A 147 8.40 40.26 40.45
N ALA A 148 8.45 39.57 41.58
CA ALA A 148 7.64 38.40 41.89
C ALA A 148 6.45 38.81 42.78
N THR A 149 5.45 39.50 42.20
CA THR A 149 4.31 40.08 42.95
C THR A 149 3.15 39.10 43.17
N GLY A 150 3.18 37.93 42.53
CA GLY A 150 2.22 36.86 42.81
C GLY A 150 2.59 36.04 44.04
N GLU A 151 1.61 35.49 44.76
CA GLU A 151 1.85 34.56 45.85
C GLU A 151 2.54 33.28 45.35
N SER A 152 3.56 32.79 46.05
CA SER A 152 4.38 31.61 45.65
C SER A 152 5.00 31.74 44.25
N SER A 153 5.21 32.96 43.74
CA SER A 153 5.78 33.20 42.41
C SER A 153 7.32 33.23 42.43
N VAL A 154 7.93 33.02 41.27
CA VAL A 154 9.39 33.07 41.10
C VAL A 154 9.73 33.98 39.93
N ALA A 155 10.47 35.05 40.18
CA ALA A 155 11.03 35.92 39.14
C ALA A 155 12.58 35.96 39.26
N LEU A 156 13.30 35.54 38.22
CA LEU A 156 14.76 35.49 38.19
C LEU A 156 15.30 36.12 36.90
N GLY A 157 16.08 37.19 37.03
CA GLY A 157 16.69 37.90 35.89
C GLY A 157 16.28 39.38 35.80
N SER A 158 17.09 40.19 35.11
CA SER A 158 16.86 41.64 35.00
C SER A 158 15.52 41.95 34.32
N GLY A 159 14.63 42.68 35.01
CA GLY A 159 13.30 43.01 34.49
C GLY A 159 12.30 41.86 34.42
N ALA A 160 12.60 40.69 35.00
CA ALA A 160 11.65 39.58 35.03
C ALA A 160 10.45 39.91 35.93
N VAL A 161 9.23 39.59 35.49
CA VAL A 161 7.99 39.90 36.19
C VAL A 161 7.09 38.68 36.29
N ALA A 162 6.84 38.19 37.50
CA ALA A 162 5.88 37.14 37.81
C ALA A 162 4.71 37.70 38.64
N SER A 163 3.63 38.10 37.97
CA SER A 163 2.59 38.92 38.59
C SER A 163 1.45 38.15 39.27
N ASN A 164 1.30 36.86 38.99
CA ASN A 164 0.17 36.06 39.47
C ASN A 164 0.60 34.84 40.29
N THR A 165 -0.35 34.26 41.03
CA THR A 165 -0.12 33.13 41.95
C THR A 165 0.57 31.95 41.26
N SER A 166 1.59 31.40 41.91
CA SER A 166 2.39 30.25 41.45
C SER A 166 3.02 30.42 40.06
N SER A 167 3.16 31.66 39.57
CA SER A 167 3.77 31.93 38.27
C SER A 167 5.30 31.99 38.33
N ILE A 168 5.98 31.62 37.24
CA ILE A 168 7.44 31.52 37.16
C ILE A 168 7.93 32.31 35.94
N ALA A 169 8.74 33.35 36.15
CA ALA A 169 9.40 34.14 35.12
C ALA A 169 10.93 34.06 35.29
N ILE A 170 11.64 33.43 34.35
CA ILE A 170 13.10 33.25 34.41
C ILE A 170 13.74 33.76 33.11
N GLY A 171 14.61 34.76 33.19
CA GLY A 171 15.28 35.38 32.05
C GLY A 171 15.11 36.90 32.02
N THR A 172 15.95 37.59 31.26
CA THR A 172 15.84 39.06 31.12
C THR A 172 14.52 39.42 30.44
N ASP A 173 13.75 40.34 31.05
CA ASP A 173 12.44 40.79 30.55
C ASP A 173 11.42 39.66 30.30
N SER A 174 11.53 38.52 30.99
CA SER A 174 10.46 37.52 30.97
C SER A 174 9.26 38.01 31.78
N GLY A 175 8.04 37.64 31.36
CA GLY A 175 6.80 38.11 31.98
C GLY A 175 5.76 37.00 32.08
N THR A 176 5.14 36.88 33.25
CA THR A 176 3.99 35.98 33.46
C THR A 176 2.86 36.71 34.16
N SER A 177 1.72 36.86 33.46
CA SER A 177 0.47 37.39 34.02
C SER A 177 -0.63 36.34 34.16
N GLY A 178 -0.39 35.08 33.80
CA GLY A 178 -1.32 33.97 34.06
C GLY A 178 -1.09 33.29 35.42
N ILE A 179 -2.14 32.72 36.03
CA ILE A 179 -2.03 31.92 37.26
C ILE A 179 -1.31 30.60 36.92
N GLY A 180 -0.29 30.22 37.70
CA GLY A 180 0.48 28.98 37.46
C GLY A 180 1.27 28.95 36.14
N ALA A 181 1.40 30.10 35.46
CA ALA A 181 2.06 30.18 34.16
C ALA A 181 3.59 30.23 34.28
N ILE A 182 4.29 29.76 33.25
CA ILE A 182 5.76 29.60 33.23
C ILE A 182 6.33 30.31 32.00
N ALA A 183 7.17 31.32 32.18
CA ALA A 183 7.98 31.95 31.14
C ALA A 183 9.48 31.75 31.43
N ILE A 184 10.20 31.06 30.55
CA ILE A 184 11.64 30.81 30.68
C ILE A 184 12.36 31.21 29.40
N GLY A 185 13.19 32.23 29.46
CA GLY A 185 13.94 32.79 28.33
C GLY A 185 13.87 34.31 28.29
N ARG A 186 14.81 34.94 27.58
CA ARG A 186 14.80 36.40 27.38
C ARG A 186 13.54 36.80 26.63
N ASN A 187 12.80 37.79 27.11
CA ASN A 187 11.54 38.25 26.53
C ASN A 187 10.44 37.16 26.42
N ALA A 188 10.52 36.06 27.16
CA ALA A 188 9.46 35.05 27.16
C ALA A 188 8.21 35.60 27.87
N GLN A 189 7.02 35.44 27.32
CA GLN A 189 5.78 36.04 27.82
C GLN A 189 4.66 35.00 27.96
N THR A 190 3.96 35.01 29.09
CA THR A 190 2.70 34.27 29.26
C THR A 190 1.61 35.16 29.84
N SER A 191 0.39 35.05 29.29
CA SER A 191 -0.76 35.82 29.80
C SER A 191 -1.93 34.95 30.29
N ALA A 192 -2.05 33.73 29.76
CA ALA A 192 -3.10 32.79 30.13
C ALA A 192 -2.70 31.87 31.30
N SER A 193 -3.66 31.51 32.14
CA SER A 193 -3.44 30.58 33.25
C SER A 193 -2.94 29.21 32.78
N GLY A 194 -2.04 28.58 33.53
CA GLY A 194 -1.43 27.28 33.22
C GLY A 194 -0.55 27.25 31.97
N SER A 195 -0.28 28.39 31.35
CA SER A 195 0.46 28.46 30.07
C SER A 195 1.97 28.38 30.27
N ILE A 196 2.68 27.91 29.25
CA ILE A 196 4.12 27.67 29.26
C ILE A 196 4.77 28.32 28.04
N ALA A 197 5.64 29.31 28.24
CA ALA A 197 6.50 29.89 27.22
C ALA A 197 7.98 29.59 27.53
N ILE A 198 8.67 28.79 26.72
CA ILE A 198 10.09 28.44 26.92
C ILE A 198 10.88 28.77 25.67
N GLY A 199 11.76 29.76 25.73
CA GLY A 199 12.60 30.20 24.62
C GLY A 199 12.68 31.71 24.53
N ASP A 200 13.71 32.20 23.85
CA ASP A 200 13.92 33.62 23.62
C ASP A 200 12.79 34.20 22.74
N GLY A 201 12.02 35.14 23.29
CA GLY A 201 10.82 35.72 22.67
C GLY A 201 9.63 34.77 22.53
N ALA A 202 9.62 33.61 23.21
CA ALA A 202 8.48 32.70 23.19
C ALA A 202 7.24 33.36 23.83
N THR A 203 6.07 33.20 23.25
CA THR A 203 4.82 33.82 23.73
C THR A 203 3.72 32.77 23.81
N ALA A 204 3.17 32.55 25.01
CA ALA A 204 2.02 31.68 25.24
C ALA A 204 0.88 32.51 25.83
N THR A 205 -0.05 32.93 24.99
CA THR A 205 -1.09 33.91 25.32
C THR A 205 -2.49 33.31 25.20
N GLY A 206 -3.49 33.89 25.87
CA GLY A 206 -4.88 33.44 25.79
C GLY A 206 -5.83 34.49 26.34
N GLY A 207 -7.12 34.32 26.05
CA GLY A 207 -8.19 35.15 26.59
C GLY A 207 -8.51 34.78 28.04
N THR A 208 -9.62 35.27 28.56
CA THR A 208 -10.07 34.92 29.92
C THR A 208 -10.53 33.46 30.05
N THR A 209 -10.89 32.82 28.94
CA THR A 209 -11.34 31.42 28.88
C THR A 209 -10.27 30.47 28.36
N ASP A 210 -9.27 31.00 27.66
CA ASP A 210 -8.30 30.16 26.96
C ASP A 210 -7.06 30.03 27.83
N ILE A 211 -6.89 28.83 28.37
CA ILE A 211 -5.86 28.48 29.34
C ILE A 211 -4.96 27.39 28.76
N ASN A 212 -3.81 27.15 29.40
CA ASN A 212 -2.91 26.03 29.07
C ASN A 212 -2.26 26.10 27.66
N SER A 213 -2.02 27.30 27.13
CA SER A 213 -1.22 27.46 25.89
C SER A 213 0.25 27.06 26.14
N ILE A 214 0.87 26.37 25.20
CA ILE A 214 2.29 25.97 25.29
C ILE A 214 3.05 26.47 24.06
N ALA A 215 4.09 27.28 24.28
CA ALA A 215 5.01 27.77 23.25
C ALA A 215 6.46 27.46 23.64
N ILE A 216 7.11 26.56 22.90
CA ILE A 216 8.48 26.11 23.20
C ILE A 216 9.36 26.30 21.97
N GLY A 217 10.39 27.14 22.07
CA GLY A 217 11.33 27.50 21.01
C GLY A 217 11.51 29.00 20.86
N LYS A 218 12.61 29.42 20.21
CA LYS A 218 12.88 30.85 19.98
C LYS A 218 11.76 31.46 19.13
N GLY A 219 11.07 32.47 19.65
CA GLY A 219 9.96 33.15 18.97
C GLY A 219 8.76 32.24 18.69
N ALA A 220 8.62 31.11 19.40
CA ALA A 220 7.41 30.29 19.30
C ALA A 220 6.21 31.07 19.84
N GLN A 221 5.06 30.95 19.19
CA GLN A 221 3.83 31.65 19.54
C GLN A 221 2.70 30.62 19.65
N SER A 222 2.04 30.60 20.80
CA SER A 222 0.85 29.79 21.01
C SER A 222 -0.25 30.66 21.58
N TRP A 223 -1.43 30.62 20.98
CA TRP A 223 -2.60 31.32 21.48
C TRP A 223 -3.70 30.32 21.83
N GLY A 224 -4.53 30.67 22.80
CA GLY A 224 -5.69 29.85 23.12
C GLY A 224 -5.32 28.57 23.89
N GLN A 225 -5.95 27.44 23.57
CA GLN A 225 -5.59 26.11 24.11
C GLN A 225 -4.64 25.35 23.17
N SER A 226 -3.60 26.04 22.65
CA SER A 226 -2.76 25.54 21.56
C SER A 226 -1.36 25.10 21.99
N PHE A 227 -0.68 24.36 21.11
CA PHE A 227 0.67 23.83 21.30
C PHE A 227 1.59 24.20 20.13
N ALA A 228 2.55 25.08 20.38
CA ALA A 228 3.61 25.46 19.45
C ALA A 228 4.98 24.96 19.94
N LEU A 229 5.67 24.15 19.13
CA LEU A 229 6.99 23.60 19.43
C LEU A 229 7.95 23.76 18.23
N GLY A 230 8.95 24.62 18.34
CA GLY A 230 9.95 24.88 17.31
C GLY A 230 10.31 26.36 17.20
N THR A 231 11.44 26.68 16.55
CA THR A 231 11.82 28.08 16.31
C THR A 231 10.80 28.73 15.36
N GLY A 232 10.14 29.79 15.82
CA GLY A 232 9.10 30.50 15.07
C GLY A 232 7.85 29.66 14.77
N ALA A 233 7.61 28.55 15.49
CA ALA A 233 6.36 27.81 15.38
C ALA A 233 5.20 28.70 15.88
N SER A 234 4.09 28.75 15.16
CA SER A 234 2.92 29.56 15.50
C SER A 234 1.67 28.69 15.50
N ALA A 235 1.13 28.38 16.67
CA ALA A 235 -0.14 27.68 16.81
C ALA A 235 -1.23 28.68 17.15
N ASP A 236 -2.21 28.77 16.25
CA ASP A 236 -3.45 29.53 16.35
C ASP A 236 -3.21 31.02 16.63
N SER A 237 -3.37 31.87 15.62
CA SER A 237 -3.02 33.29 15.74
C SER A 237 -4.32 34.13 15.80
N PHE A 238 -4.48 35.04 16.76
CA PHE A 238 -5.49 36.11 16.78
C PHE A 238 -6.97 35.82 17.19
N THR A 239 -7.48 34.60 17.31
CA THR A 239 -8.87 34.36 17.78
C THR A 239 -8.91 33.70 19.16
N PHE A 240 -9.63 34.30 20.10
CA PHE A 240 -9.82 33.78 21.46
C PHE A 240 -11.16 33.03 21.54
N ASP A 241 -11.22 31.84 20.93
CA ASP A 241 -12.34 30.91 21.06
C ASP A 241 -11.87 29.64 21.79
N ILE A 242 -12.64 29.17 22.76
CA ILE A 242 -12.35 27.94 23.51
C ILE A 242 -12.23 26.69 22.63
N ASN A 243 -12.73 26.74 21.39
CA ASN A 243 -12.62 25.68 20.41
C ASN A 243 -11.29 25.69 19.62
N ASP A 244 -10.51 26.76 19.72
CA ASP A 244 -9.28 26.94 18.97
C ASP A 244 -8.12 26.23 19.70
N SER A 245 -7.85 24.99 19.29
CA SER A 245 -6.75 24.15 19.79
C SER A 245 -5.81 23.77 18.65
N GLY A 246 -4.92 24.67 18.27
CA GLY A 246 -3.92 24.45 17.22
C GLY A 246 -2.72 23.63 17.71
N VAL A 247 -2.16 22.79 16.83
CA VAL A 247 -0.89 22.09 17.07
C VAL A 247 0.09 22.47 15.97
N ALA A 248 1.15 23.21 16.31
CA ALA A 248 2.23 23.57 15.40
C ALA A 248 3.56 23.00 15.91
N VAL A 249 4.10 21.99 15.25
CA VAL A 249 5.35 21.31 15.64
C VAL A 249 6.36 21.33 14.51
N GLY A 250 7.52 21.94 14.71
CA GLY A 250 8.57 22.14 13.70
C GLY A 250 8.97 23.61 13.58
N ALA A 251 10.17 23.88 13.07
CA ALA A 251 10.58 25.26 12.83
C ALA A 251 9.66 25.92 11.78
N GLN A 252 9.14 27.11 12.07
CA GLN A 252 8.20 27.85 11.22
C GLN A 252 6.93 27.08 10.86
N SER A 253 6.52 26.06 11.63
CA SER A 253 5.20 25.46 11.43
C SER A 253 4.12 26.45 11.84
N VAL A 254 3.03 26.50 11.08
CA VAL A 254 1.97 27.50 11.31
C VAL A 254 0.59 26.85 11.16
N THR A 255 -0.25 27.06 12.16
CA THR A 255 -1.71 26.98 11.98
C THR A 255 -2.22 28.42 11.91
N ALA A 256 -2.84 28.80 10.78
CA ALA A 256 -3.22 30.17 10.49
C ALA A 256 -4.24 30.74 11.50
N ALA A 257 -4.43 32.05 11.45
CA ALA A 257 -5.40 32.72 12.31
C ALA A 257 -6.83 32.24 12.06
N GLY A 258 -7.60 31.99 13.13
CA GLY A 258 -8.97 31.50 13.04
C GLY A 258 -9.10 30.00 12.73
N THR A 259 -8.00 29.23 12.78
CA THR A 259 -8.07 27.78 12.56
C THR A 259 -8.52 27.05 13.82
N THR A 260 -9.77 26.64 13.87
CA THR A 260 -10.24 25.71 14.90
C THR A 260 -9.66 24.32 14.67
N LYS A 261 -8.80 23.84 15.58
CA LYS A 261 -8.21 22.47 15.59
C LYS A 261 -7.25 22.15 14.44
N GLY A 262 -6.51 23.14 13.94
CA GLY A 262 -5.48 22.92 12.93
C GLY A 262 -4.29 22.11 13.47
N THR A 263 -3.73 21.20 12.66
CA THR A 263 -2.51 20.46 13.01
C THR A 263 -1.46 20.64 11.92
N ALA A 264 -0.32 21.25 12.25
CA ALA A 264 0.84 21.44 11.38
C ALA A 264 2.08 20.80 12.01
N ILE A 265 2.56 19.68 11.45
CA ILE A 265 3.71 18.93 11.97
C ILE A 265 4.77 18.80 10.87
N GLY A 266 5.92 19.45 11.05
CA GLY A 266 7.04 19.48 10.12
C GLY A 266 7.62 20.89 9.99
N VAL A 267 8.88 21.00 9.56
CA VAL A 267 9.49 22.30 9.26
C VAL A 267 8.71 22.98 8.14
N ASN A 268 8.23 24.20 8.39
CA ASN A 268 7.42 24.98 7.45
C ASN A 268 6.12 24.28 7.02
N ALA A 269 5.58 23.37 7.85
CA ALA A 269 4.23 22.82 7.64
C ALA A 269 3.18 23.90 7.93
N LYS A 270 2.15 24.01 7.09
CA LYS A 270 1.19 25.12 7.14
C LYS A 270 -0.25 24.64 7.01
N VAL A 271 -1.11 25.09 7.91
CA VAL A 271 -2.57 25.05 7.75
C VAL A 271 -3.02 26.47 7.44
N THR A 272 -3.64 26.69 6.26
CA THR A 272 -3.95 28.04 5.72
C THR A 272 -5.44 28.33 5.52
N GLY A 273 -6.31 27.32 5.63
CA GLY A 273 -7.76 27.48 5.51
C GLY A 273 -8.35 28.16 6.75
N SER A 274 -9.31 29.06 6.54
CA SER A 274 -9.77 30.00 7.56
C SER A 274 -10.86 29.47 8.49
N THR A 275 -11.34 28.22 8.39
CA THR A 275 -12.54 27.85 9.15
C THR A 275 -12.62 26.43 9.72
N VAL A 276 -11.81 25.43 9.33
CA VAL A 276 -11.92 24.06 9.94
C VAL A 276 -10.63 23.21 9.89
N ALA A 277 -10.26 22.60 11.02
CA ALA A 277 -9.47 21.36 11.28
C ALA A 277 -8.56 20.76 10.18
N GLY A 278 -7.82 21.59 9.44
CA GLY A 278 -6.85 21.11 8.46
C GLY A 278 -5.66 20.42 9.13
N THR A 279 -5.13 19.36 8.50
CA THR A 279 -3.97 18.60 8.98
C THR A 279 -2.86 18.62 7.93
N ALA A 280 -1.71 19.21 8.24
CA ALA A 280 -0.51 19.21 7.42
C ALA A 280 0.62 18.47 8.14
N ILE A 281 1.06 17.32 7.61
CA ILE A 281 2.10 16.49 8.21
C ILE A 281 3.22 16.26 7.18
N GLY A 282 4.41 16.78 7.46
CA GLY A 282 5.59 16.74 6.61
C GLY A 282 6.20 18.12 6.38
N SER A 283 7.50 18.20 6.12
CA SER A 283 8.14 19.49 5.83
C SER A 283 7.56 20.12 4.57
N ASN A 284 7.20 21.41 4.64
CA ASN A 284 6.49 22.16 3.59
C ASN A 284 5.11 21.57 3.21
N ALA A 285 4.51 20.71 4.03
CA ALA A 285 3.14 20.27 3.78
C ALA A 285 2.17 21.45 3.98
N VAL A 286 1.19 21.63 3.10
CA VAL A 286 0.22 22.72 3.16
C VAL A 286 -1.21 22.19 3.05
N ALA A 287 -1.97 22.29 4.14
CA ALA A 287 -3.41 22.07 4.12
C ALA A 287 -4.11 23.42 3.89
N SER A 288 -4.62 23.65 2.69
CA SER A 288 -5.22 24.94 2.28
C SER A 288 -6.74 24.97 2.22
N ILE A 289 -7.37 23.81 2.43
CA ILE A 289 -8.82 23.66 2.40
C ILE A 289 -9.30 23.21 3.79
N ASP A 290 -10.50 23.63 4.15
CA ASP A 290 -11.16 23.18 5.37
C ASP A 290 -11.26 21.66 5.46
N ASN A 291 -10.97 21.13 6.66
CA ASN A 291 -11.01 19.70 6.98
C ASN A 291 -10.11 18.82 6.09
N SER A 292 -9.14 19.40 5.38
CA SER A 292 -8.26 18.67 4.46
C SER A 292 -7.00 18.14 5.14
N VAL A 293 -6.44 17.07 4.58
CA VAL A 293 -5.21 16.43 5.07
C VAL A 293 -4.13 16.48 3.98
N ALA A 294 -3.06 17.23 4.23
CA ALA A 294 -1.83 17.18 3.44
C ALA A 294 -0.82 16.26 4.13
N LEU A 295 -0.56 15.08 3.56
CA LEU A 295 0.28 14.03 4.16
C LEU A 295 1.55 13.79 3.34
N GLY A 296 2.70 14.01 3.94
CA GLY A 296 4.03 13.90 3.33
C GLY A 296 4.68 15.26 3.03
N SER A 297 6.00 15.26 2.86
CA SER A 297 6.75 16.50 2.59
C SER A 297 6.31 17.14 1.27
N ASN A 298 6.14 18.45 1.25
CA ASN A 298 5.64 19.21 0.10
C ASN A 298 4.23 18.79 -0.37
N SER A 299 3.47 17.99 0.39
CA SER A 299 2.09 17.68 0.02
C SER A 299 1.22 18.92 0.16
N ILE A 300 0.35 19.18 -0.80
CA ILE A 300 -0.52 20.37 -0.84
C ILE A 300 -1.93 19.89 -1.14
N THR A 301 -2.89 20.29 -0.31
CA THR A 301 -4.31 20.18 -0.67
C THR A 301 -4.68 21.40 -1.53
N SER A 302 -5.37 21.18 -2.65
CA SER A 302 -5.85 22.23 -3.56
C SER A 302 -7.36 22.17 -3.67
N ALA A 303 -8.03 23.32 -3.84
CA ALA A 303 -9.48 23.42 -3.90
C ALA A 303 -10.11 22.29 -4.74
N ILE A 304 -11.06 21.58 -4.15
CA ILE A 304 -11.73 20.46 -4.80
C ILE A 304 -12.74 21.06 -5.80
N THR A 305 -12.50 20.86 -7.11
CA THR A 305 -13.38 21.38 -8.17
C THR A 305 -13.80 20.27 -9.12
N GLY A 306 -14.98 20.41 -9.73
CA GLY A 306 -15.46 19.52 -10.81
C GLY A 306 -16.31 18.35 -10.32
N THR A 307 -16.40 17.32 -11.15
CA THR A 307 -17.16 16.09 -10.88
C THR A 307 -16.26 14.86 -10.93
N GLY A 308 -16.67 13.78 -10.25
CA GLY A 308 -15.99 12.50 -10.27
C GLY A 308 -15.94 11.92 -11.69
N PHE A 309 -14.77 11.38 -12.06
CA PHE A 309 -14.55 10.74 -13.36
C PHE A 309 -15.52 9.55 -13.53
N LEU A 310 -16.22 9.49 -14.66
CA LEU A 310 -17.26 8.51 -15.04
C LEU A 310 -18.54 8.49 -14.18
N THR A 311 -18.51 8.93 -12.92
CA THR A 311 -19.69 8.97 -12.06
C THR A 311 -20.48 10.28 -12.17
N SER A 312 -19.84 11.35 -12.64
CA SER A 312 -20.39 12.72 -12.70
C SER A 312 -20.90 13.25 -11.35
N GLN A 313 -20.56 12.61 -10.23
CA GLN A 313 -20.91 13.12 -8.90
C GLN A 313 -20.15 14.41 -8.62
N ALA A 314 -20.83 15.41 -8.06
CA ALA A 314 -20.18 16.65 -7.64
C ALA A 314 -19.10 16.35 -6.60
N ALA A 315 -17.92 16.94 -6.77
CA ALA A 315 -16.85 16.77 -5.78
C ALA A 315 -17.22 17.50 -4.47
N PRO A 316 -16.86 16.95 -3.30
CA PRO A 316 -17.16 17.59 -2.02
C PRO A 316 -16.46 18.94 -1.91
N THR A 317 -17.06 19.90 -1.20
CA THR A 317 -16.51 21.25 -1.04
C THR A 317 -15.43 21.36 0.04
N VAL A 318 -15.31 20.35 0.90
CA VAL A 318 -14.33 20.23 2.01
C VAL A 318 -13.84 18.79 2.16
N GLY A 319 -12.72 18.56 2.86
CA GLY A 319 -12.35 17.20 3.29
C GLY A 319 -11.43 16.38 2.36
N ALA A 320 -10.60 17.01 1.52
CA ALA A 320 -9.65 16.26 0.67
C ALA A 320 -8.45 15.73 1.43
N VAL A 321 -8.01 14.51 1.10
CA VAL A 321 -6.70 13.98 1.50
C VAL A 321 -5.76 14.05 0.31
N SER A 322 -4.66 14.80 0.43
CA SER A 322 -3.60 14.90 -0.56
C SER A 322 -2.30 14.30 -0.03
N VAL A 323 -1.77 13.31 -0.75
CA VAL A 323 -0.45 12.70 -0.49
C VAL A 323 0.64 13.25 -1.41
N GLY A 324 0.38 14.33 -2.15
CA GLY A 324 1.28 14.93 -3.13
C GLY A 324 0.98 16.40 -3.36
N ASN A 325 1.52 16.99 -4.43
CA ASN A 325 1.33 18.42 -4.72
C ASN A 325 0.65 18.70 -6.07
N GLY A 326 0.07 17.68 -6.70
CA GLY A 326 -0.59 17.80 -8.00
C GLY A 326 0.36 17.87 -9.20
N THR A 327 1.68 17.79 -9.00
CA THR A 327 2.66 17.68 -10.10
C THR A 327 3.06 16.23 -10.32
N ALA A 328 3.39 15.84 -11.57
CA ALA A 328 3.82 14.46 -11.87
C ALA A 328 5.00 13.99 -11.00
N ALA A 329 5.96 14.88 -10.71
CA ALA A 329 7.12 14.57 -9.87
C ALA A 329 6.81 14.55 -8.36
N GLY A 330 5.79 15.30 -7.92
CA GLY A 330 5.38 15.38 -6.50
C GLY A 330 4.23 14.46 -6.13
N ASN A 331 3.62 13.77 -7.09
CA ASN A 331 2.62 12.73 -6.85
C ASN A 331 3.28 11.47 -6.29
N ARG A 332 2.55 10.75 -5.43
CA ARG A 332 3.06 9.56 -4.73
C ARG A 332 2.21 8.34 -5.03
N ARG A 333 2.86 7.17 -5.04
CA ARG A 333 2.17 5.87 -5.03
C ARG A 333 1.66 5.60 -3.62
N ILE A 334 0.39 5.25 -3.51
CA ILE A 334 -0.19 4.70 -2.27
C ILE A 334 -0.04 3.19 -2.37
N GLN A 335 0.71 2.60 -1.45
CA GLN A 335 1.02 1.16 -1.45
C GLN A 335 0.32 0.48 -0.27
N ASN A 336 0.12 -0.84 -0.35
CA ASN A 336 -0.55 -1.66 0.67
C ASN A 336 -2.02 -1.26 0.91
N VAL A 337 -2.72 -0.89 -0.17
CA VAL A 337 -4.17 -0.66 -0.17
C VAL A 337 -4.85 -1.99 -0.42
N ALA A 338 -5.76 -2.39 0.46
CA ALA A 338 -6.61 -3.57 0.24
C ALA A 338 -7.66 -3.28 -0.84
N ASP A 339 -8.16 -4.32 -1.50
CA ASP A 339 -9.22 -4.19 -2.50
C ASP A 339 -10.45 -3.48 -1.93
N GLY A 340 -10.94 -2.47 -2.66
CA GLY A 340 -12.11 -1.71 -2.27
C GLY A 340 -13.37 -2.57 -2.29
N SER A 341 -14.16 -2.50 -1.22
CA SER A 341 -15.41 -3.26 -1.07
C SER A 341 -16.65 -2.38 -1.23
N ALA A 342 -16.53 -1.10 -0.91
CA ALA A 342 -17.56 -0.07 -1.10
C ALA A 342 -17.23 0.84 -2.29
N ALA A 343 -18.24 1.53 -2.83
CA ALA A 343 -18.07 2.42 -3.98
C ALA A 343 -17.17 3.64 -3.70
N SER A 344 -16.91 3.97 -2.44
CA SER A 344 -16.03 5.06 -2.00
C SER A 344 -14.59 4.63 -1.69
N ASP A 345 -14.31 3.33 -1.73
CA ASP A 345 -12.98 2.82 -1.44
C ASP A 345 -12.01 3.09 -2.61
N ALA A 346 -10.72 3.16 -2.30
CA ALA A 346 -9.70 3.20 -3.35
C ALA A 346 -9.64 1.85 -4.08
N VAL A 347 -9.66 1.88 -5.41
CA VAL A 347 -9.55 0.69 -6.26
C VAL A 347 -8.07 0.31 -6.41
N THR A 348 -7.75 -0.98 -6.23
CA THR A 348 -6.39 -1.50 -6.45
C THR A 348 -6.14 -1.81 -7.93
N VAL A 349 -4.87 -1.97 -8.31
CA VAL A 349 -4.52 -2.41 -9.67
C VAL A 349 -5.08 -3.80 -9.97
N ALA A 350 -5.15 -4.70 -8.98
CA ALA A 350 -5.73 -6.03 -9.14
C ALA A 350 -7.23 -6.00 -9.50
N GLN A 351 -8.00 -5.11 -8.87
CA GLN A 351 -9.41 -4.91 -9.21
C GLN A 351 -9.58 -4.34 -10.63
N LEU A 352 -8.69 -3.42 -11.04
CA LEU A 352 -8.69 -2.88 -12.39
C LEU A 352 -8.31 -3.94 -13.43
N ASP A 353 -7.26 -4.73 -13.17
CA ASP A 353 -6.83 -5.84 -14.02
C ASP A 353 -7.96 -6.86 -14.17
N LYS A 354 -8.65 -7.21 -13.08
CA LYS A 354 -9.82 -8.10 -13.14
C LYS A 354 -10.94 -7.53 -14.02
N ALA A 355 -11.26 -6.24 -13.91
CA ALA A 355 -12.28 -5.62 -14.74
C ALA A 355 -11.88 -5.59 -16.23
N TYR A 356 -10.60 -5.36 -16.51
CA TYR A 356 -10.02 -5.43 -17.85
C TYR A 356 -10.07 -6.86 -18.41
N ASP A 357 -9.74 -7.86 -17.60
CA ASP A 357 -9.80 -9.27 -17.95
C ASP A 357 -11.23 -9.74 -18.27
N ASP A 358 -12.18 -9.42 -17.39
CA ASP A 358 -13.60 -9.77 -17.58
C ASP A 358 -14.15 -9.15 -18.87
N THR A 359 -13.76 -7.90 -19.18
CA THR A 359 -14.21 -7.21 -20.40
C THR A 359 -13.67 -7.87 -21.66
N ASN A 360 -12.36 -8.11 -21.73
CA ASN A 360 -11.74 -8.72 -22.90
C ASN A 360 -12.13 -10.20 -23.05
N GLY A 361 -12.32 -10.93 -21.95
CA GLY A 361 -12.85 -12.29 -21.95
C GLY A 361 -14.26 -12.36 -22.52
N ARG A 362 -15.16 -11.44 -22.13
CA ARG A 362 -16.51 -11.34 -22.69
C ARG A 362 -16.50 -10.99 -24.18
N LEU A 363 -15.61 -10.11 -24.62
CA LEU A 363 -15.45 -9.76 -26.04
C LEU A 363 -15.01 -10.96 -26.87
N ALA A 364 -14.02 -11.73 -26.41
CA ALA A 364 -13.59 -12.96 -27.09
C ALA A 364 -14.72 -13.99 -27.18
N GLY A 365 -15.50 -14.16 -26.10
CA GLY A 365 -16.68 -15.03 -26.08
C GLY A 365 -17.78 -14.60 -27.05
N ALA A 366 -18.06 -13.30 -27.15
CA ALA A 366 -19.11 -12.75 -28.01
C ALA A 366 -18.85 -12.97 -29.52
N LEU A 367 -17.59 -13.11 -29.94
CA LEU A 367 -17.21 -13.34 -31.34
C LEU A 367 -17.38 -14.81 -31.79
N GLY A 368 -17.76 -15.71 -30.87
CA GLY A 368 -18.08 -17.10 -31.15
C GLY A 368 -16.88 -18.07 -31.07
N VAL A 369 -17.18 -19.32 -30.73
CA VAL A 369 -16.20 -20.41 -30.66
C VAL A 369 -15.54 -20.65 -32.03
N GLY A 370 -14.22 -20.80 -32.06
CA GLY A 370 -13.47 -21.02 -33.30
C GLY A 370 -13.16 -19.75 -34.11
N SER A 371 -13.52 -18.57 -33.61
CA SER A 371 -13.18 -17.28 -34.26
C SER A 371 -11.69 -16.96 -34.28
N GLY A 372 -10.88 -17.64 -33.46
CA GLY A 372 -9.47 -17.36 -33.26
C GLY A 372 -9.20 -16.17 -32.32
N ALA A 373 -10.25 -15.44 -31.88
CA ALA A 373 -10.10 -14.41 -30.87
C ALA A 373 -9.79 -15.04 -29.51
N ALA A 374 -8.78 -14.52 -28.84
CA ALA A 374 -8.38 -15.00 -27.53
C ALA A 374 -7.86 -13.84 -26.69
N TYR A 375 -8.16 -13.85 -25.40
CA TYR A 375 -7.58 -12.92 -24.45
C TYR A 375 -6.70 -13.68 -23.47
N ASN A 376 -5.45 -13.25 -23.31
CA ASN A 376 -4.51 -13.81 -22.36
C ASN A 376 -4.30 -12.82 -21.20
N ALA A 377 -4.95 -13.10 -20.08
CA ALA A 377 -4.85 -12.34 -18.83
C ALA A 377 -3.42 -12.27 -18.25
N ALA A 378 -2.57 -13.27 -18.53
CA ALA A 378 -1.19 -13.26 -18.02
C ALA A 378 -0.28 -12.26 -18.75
N THR A 379 -0.65 -11.84 -19.97
CA THR A 379 0.16 -10.94 -20.80
C THR A 379 -0.57 -9.67 -21.22
N ASN A 380 -1.80 -9.45 -20.73
CA ASN A 380 -2.74 -8.41 -21.18
C ASN A 380 -2.85 -8.31 -22.72
N ALA A 381 -2.74 -9.45 -23.41
CA ALA A 381 -2.70 -9.50 -24.87
C ALA A 381 -4.04 -10.02 -25.42
N TYR A 382 -4.63 -9.24 -26.32
CA TYR A 382 -5.80 -9.64 -27.10
C TYR A 382 -5.37 -10.08 -28.50
N THR A 383 -5.65 -11.34 -28.84
CA THR A 383 -5.50 -11.88 -30.18
C THR A 383 -6.75 -11.56 -30.98
N ALA A 384 -6.59 -10.81 -32.08
CA ALA A 384 -7.67 -10.50 -32.98
C ALA A 384 -8.26 -11.77 -33.63
N PRO A 385 -9.58 -11.82 -33.90
CA PRO A 385 -10.19 -12.94 -34.58
C PRO A 385 -9.63 -13.10 -36.00
N THR A 386 -9.54 -14.35 -36.46
CA THR A 386 -9.12 -14.72 -37.82
C THR A 386 -10.22 -15.43 -38.61
N ASN A 387 -11.28 -15.86 -37.94
CA ASN A 387 -12.29 -16.74 -38.52
C ASN A 387 -13.69 -16.53 -37.89
N ILE A 388 -14.15 -15.28 -37.78
CA ILE A 388 -15.45 -14.97 -37.16
C ILE A 388 -16.55 -15.79 -37.83
N GLY A 389 -17.27 -16.59 -37.05
CA GLY A 389 -18.37 -17.44 -37.54
C GLY A 389 -17.97 -18.51 -38.58
N GLY A 390 -16.69 -18.91 -38.67
CA GLY A 390 -16.24 -19.93 -39.62
C GLY A 390 -16.05 -19.43 -41.06
N THR A 391 -15.98 -18.12 -41.27
CA THR A 391 -15.97 -17.47 -42.60
C THR A 391 -14.58 -17.20 -43.18
N GLY A 392 -13.51 -17.40 -42.38
CA GLY A 392 -12.13 -17.05 -42.70
C GLY A 392 -11.85 -15.54 -42.69
N LYS A 393 -12.70 -14.75 -42.01
CA LYS A 393 -12.61 -13.28 -41.97
C LYS A 393 -12.31 -12.76 -40.56
N THR A 394 -11.61 -11.63 -40.50
CA THR A 394 -11.11 -10.97 -39.28
C THR A 394 -12.01 -9.83 -38.79
N THR A 395 -12.98 -9.39 -39.60
CA THR A 395 -13.95 -8.34 -39.26
C THR A 395 -15.37 -8.89 -39.35
N ILE A 396 -16.27 -8.36 -38.52
CA ILE A 396 -17.69 -8.77 -38.52
C ILE A 396 -18.30 -8.45 -39.88
N ASP A 397 -18.00 -7.27 -40.45
CA ASP A 397 -18.53 -6.86 -41.75
C ASP A 397 -18.13 -7.80 -42.88
N ASP A 398 -16.87 -8.22 -42.95
CA ASP A 398 -16.43 -9.13 -44.01
C ASP A 398 -16.91 -10.56 -43.78
N ALA A 399 -17.05 -11.00 -42.51
CA ALA A 399 -17.67 -12.28 -42.18
C ALA A 399 -19.14 -12.30 -42.66
N ILE A 400 -19.89 -11.22 -42.42
CA ILE A 400 -21.27 -11.07 -42.92
C ILE A 400 -21.30 -11.07 -44.45
N LYS A 401 -20.40 -10.35 -45.13
CA LYS A 401 -20.32 -10.38 -46.60
C LYS A 401 -19.98 -11.78 -47.13
N ALA A 402 -19.11 -12.53 -46.44
CA ALA A 402 -18.69 -13.86 -46.85
C ALA A 402 -19.79 -14.92 -46.69
N THR A 403 -20.75 -14.73 -45.77
CA THR A 403 -21.91 -15.61 -45.63
C THR A 403 -23.05 -15.27 -46.58
N GLN A 404 -23.07 -14.05 -47.16
CA GLN A 404 -24.07 -13.68 -48.16
C GLN A 404 -24.00 -14.61 -49.37
N ARG A 405 -25.15 -15.18 -49.73
CA ARG A 405 -25.33 -15.99 -50.94
C ARG A 405 -26.09 -15.13 -51.95
N SER A 406 -25.46 -14.91 -53.11
CA SER A 406 -26.09 -14.22 -54.23
C SER A 406 -26.74 -15.25 -55.15
N VAL A 407 -28.01 -15.02 -55.50
CA VAL A 407 -28.76 -15.83 -56.47
C VAL A 407 -29.24 -14.89 -57.56
N THR A 408 -28.69 -15.03 -58.76
CA THR A 408 -29.06 -14.24 -59.94
C THR A 408 -29.80 -15.12 -60.94
N GLY A 409 -31.04 -14.74 -61.30
CA GLY A 409 -31.78 -15.40 -62.37
C GLY A 409 -31.22 -15.03 -63.75
N GLY A 410 -30.97 -16.03 -64.60
CA GLY A 410 -30.72 -15.80 -66.03
C GLY A 410 -32.03 -15.53 -66.78
N SER A 411 -31.96 -15.21 -68.08
CA SER A 411 -33.12 -14.78 -68.89
C SER A 411 -34.33 -15.73 -68.87
N ASN A 412 -34.12 -17.02 -68.62
CA ASN A 412 -35.19 -18.04 -68.57
C ASN A 412 -35.57 -18.47 -67.14
N ILE A 413 -35.01 -17.84 -66.09
CA ILE A 413 -35.19 -18.21 -64.68
C ILE A 413 -35.67 -16.99 -63.88
N VAL A 414 -36.72 -17.17 -63.08
CA VAL A 414 -37.24 -16.16 -62.15
C VAL A 414 -36.78 -16.53 -60.73
N VAL A 415 -36.26 -15.55 -59.99
CA VAL A 415 -35.82 -15.68 -58.61
C VAL A 415 -36.56 -14.67 -57.75
N THR A 416 -37.28 -15.13 -56.73
CA THR A 416 -38.05 -14.27 -55.82
C THR A 416 -37.56 -14.45 -54.37
N PRO A 417 -37.06 -13.39 -53.69
CA PRO A 417 -36.66 -13.46 -52.29
C PRO A 417 -37.87 -13.33 -51.34
N THR A 418 -37.86 -14.10 -50.26
CA THR A 418 -38.81 -13.99 -49.15
C THR A 418 -38.03 -13.86 -47.85
N THR A 419 -38.34 -12.85 -47.04
CA THR A 419 -37.71 -12.63 -45.73
C THR A 419 -38.53 -13.32 -44.64
N ALA A 420 -37.89 -14.17 -43.84
CA ALA A 420 -38.51 -14.83 -42.69
C ALA A 420 -38.50 -13.92 -41.45
N ALA A 421 -39.24 -14.31 -40.40
CA ALA A 421 -39.37 -13.53 -39.16
C ALA A 421 -38.06 -13.38 -38.36
N ASP A 422 -37.09 -14.28 -38.58
CA ASP A 422 -35.74 -14.22 -38.01
C ASP A 422 -34.76 -13.35 -38.82
N GLY A 423 -35.24 -12.72 -39.90
CA GLY A 423 -34.44 -11.88 -40.80
C GLY A 423 -33.67 -12.65 -41.89
N SER A 424 -33.75 -13.98 -41.95
CA SER A 424 -33.14 -14.76 -43.03
C SER A 424 -33.91 -14.60 -44.35
N ILE A 425 -33.20 -14.62 -45.49
CA ILE A 425 -33.80 -14.51 -46.82
C ILE A 425 -33.71 -15.88 -47.51
N SER A 426 -34.86 -16.42 -47.94
CA SER A 426 -34.94 -17.60 -48.80
C SER A 426 -35.29 -17.21 -50.24
N TYR A 427 -34.71 -17.88 -51.22
CA TYR A 427 -34.96 -17.62 -52.65
C TYR A 427 -35.77 -18.75 -53.28
N SER A 428 -36.93 -18.44 -53.86
CA SER A 428 -37.70 -19.38 -54.68
C SER A 428 -37.29 -19.27 -56.15
N VAL A 429 -36.98 -20.39 -56.80
CA VAL A 429 -36.48 -20.46 -58.19
C VAL A 429 -37.49 -21.19 -59.08
N ALA A 430 -37.93 -20.54 -60.16
CA ALA A 430 -38.87 -21.10 -61.14
C ALA A 430 -38.44 -20.81 -62.59
N THR A 431 -38.90 -21.61 -63.55
CA THR A 431 -38.74 -21.31 -64.98
C THR A 431 -39.61 -20.12 -65.38
N SER A 432 -39.08 -19.23 -66.23
CA SER A 432 -39.84 -18.12 -66.82
C SER A 432 -41.10 -18.66 -67.51
N ALA A 433 -42.20 -17.91 -67.43
CA ALA A 433 -43.44 -18.23 -68.14
C ALA A 433 -43.29 -18.14 -69.68
N THR A 434 -42.21 -17.49 -70.17
CA THR A 434 -41.91 -17.32 -71.59
C THR A 434 -40.40 -17.53 -71.86
N PRO A 435 -39.88 -18.76 -71.77
CA PRO A 435 -38.44 -18.99 -71.94
C PRO A 435 -38.05 -18.83 -73.42
N THR A 436 -36.95 -18.13 -73.68
CA THR A 436 -36.35 -17.99 -75.02
C THR A 436 -35.11 -18.87 -75.14
N PHE A 437 -35.07 -19.78 -76.11
CA PHE A 437 -33.91 -20.67 -76.36
C PHE A 437 -33.24 -20.32 -77.68
N THR A 438 -31.92 -20.23 -77.69
CA THR A 438 -31.12 -20.09 -78.92
C THR A 438 -30.96 -21.43 -79.64
N THR A 439 -30.87 -22.53 -78.87
CA THR A 439 -30.84 -23.91 -79.34
C THR A 439 -31.58 -24.82 -78.38
N VAL A 440 -32.31 -25.82 -78.88
CA VAL A 440 -32.95 -26.88 -78.11
C VAL A 440 -32.50 -28.22 -78.67
N THR A 441 -31.90 -29.08 -77.83
CA THR A 441 -31.49 -30.43 -78.23
C THR A 441 -32.29 -31.45 -77.43
N THR A 442 -32.95 -32.38 -78.12
CA THR A 442 -33.69 -33.49 -77.53
C THR A 442 -33.30 -34.79 -78.23
N GLY A 443 -32.52 -35.63 -77.57
CA GLY A 443 -31.95 -36.83 -78.19
C GLY A 443 -31.04 -36.46 -79.35
N ASN A 444 -31.26 -37.08 -80.52
CA ASN A 444 -30.45 -36.81 -81.71
C ASN A 444 -30.84 -35.50 -82.43
N SER A 445 -31.95 -34.86 -82.06
CA SER A 445 -32.49 -33.68 -82.74
C SER A 445 -32.04 -32.39 -82.05
N LYS A 446 -31.55 -31.44 -82.85
CA LYS A 446 -31.17 -30.08 -82.45
C LYS A 446 -31.98 -29.09 -83.27
N LEU A 447 -32.71 -28.20 -82.61
CA LEU A 447 -33.40 -27.06 -83.21
C LEU A 447 -32.70 -25.77 -82.80
N ASP A 448 -32.20 -25.01 -83.76
CA ASP A 448 -31.56 -23.72 -83.52
C ASP A 448 -31.97 -22.66 -84.55
N ASN A 449 -31.30 -21.51 -84.51
CA ASN A 449 -31.53 -20.42 -85.47
C ASN A 449 -31.18 -20.77 -86.93
N THR A 450 -30.53 -21.90 -87.17
CA THR A 450 -30.27 -22.44 -88.50
C THR A 450 -31.28 -23.51 -88.90
N GLY A 451 -32.19 -23.95 -88.02
CA GLY A 451 -33.24 -24.93 -88.31
C GLY A 451 -33.11 -26.23 -87.50
N LEU A 452 -33.67 -27.32 -88.01
CA LEU A 452 -33.66 -28.65 -87.37
C LEU A 452 -32.53 -29.52 -87.94
N THR A 453 -31.66 -30.02 -87.08
CA THR A 453 -30.62 -31.00 -87.41
C THR A 453 -30.84 -32.29 -86.62
N ILE A 454 -30.80 -33.46 -87.25
CA ILE A 454 -30.82 -34.76 -86.56
C ILE A 454 -29.46 -35.43 -86.74
N THR A 455 -28.77 -35.68 -85.64
CA THR A 455 -27.44 -36.31 -85.64
C THR A 455 -27.54 -37.75 -86.15
N GLY A 456 -26.84 -38.06 -87.24
CA GLY A 456 -26.93 -39.35 -87.92
C GLY A 456 -28.17 -39.53 -88.80
N GLY A 457 -28.97 -38.48 -89.01
CA GLY A 457 -30.19 -38.51 -89.83
C GLY A 457 -30.42 -37.23 -90.63
N PRO A 458 -31.58 -37.09 -91.29
CA PRO A 458 -31.88 -35.91 -92.11
C PRO A 458 -31.92 -34.60 -91.31
N SER A 459 -31.62 -33.49 -91.98
CA SER A 459 -31.68 -32.14 -91.42
C SER A 459 -32.39 -31.19 -92.38
N VAL A 460 -33.10 -30.21 -91.81
CA VAL A 460 -33.78 -29.11 -92.50
C VAL A 460 -33.25 -27.81 -91.91
N THR A 461 -32.35 -27.17 -92.64
CA THR A 461 -31.67 -25.96 -92.18
C THR A 461 -31.90 -24.79 -93.12
N SER A 462 -31.47 -23.60 -92.73
CA SER A 462 -31.45 -22.40 -93.56
C SER A 462 -30.56 -22.56 -94.80
N SER A 463 -29.65 -23.54 -94.81
CA SER A 463 -28.83 -23.92 -95.98
C SER A 463 -29.52 -24.94 -96.89
N GLY A 464 -30.76 -25.34 -96.56
CA GLY A 464 -31.53 -26.34 -97.29
C GLY A 464 -31.63 -27.68 -96.57
N ILE A 465 -31.96 -28.72 -97.35
CA ILE A 465 -32.22 -30.08 -96.86
C ILE A 465 -30.98 -30.95 -97.08
N ASN A 466 -30.48 -31.58 -96.02
CA ASN A 466 -29.44 -32.62 -96.11
C ASN A 466 -30.01 -33.94 -95.56
N ALA A 467 -30.11 -34.95 -96.42
CA ALA A 467 -30.70 -36.25 -96.08
C ALA A 467 -29.73 -37.24 -95.40
N ALA A 468 -28.49 -36.85 -95.12
CA ALA A 468 -27.49 -37.67 -94.43
C ALA A 468 -27.23 -39.05 -95.08
N ASN A 469 -26.96 -39.05 -96.40
CA ASN A 469 -26.70 -40.26 -97.20
C ASN A 469 -27.83 -41.28 -97.22
N THR A 470 -29.05 -40.88 -96.86
CA THR A 470 -30.24 -41.70 -97.05
C THR A 470 -30.87 -41.43 -98.41
N THR A 471 -31.56 -42.43 -98.96
CA THR A 471 -32.21 -42.33 -100.26
C THR A 471 -33.38 -41.35 -100.16
N ILE A 472 -33.35 -40.27 -100.95
CA ILE A 472 -34.49 -39.36 -101.10
C ILE A 472 -35.37 -39.90 -102.22
N ASN A 473 -36.42 -40.63 -101.85
CA ASN A 473 -37.37 -41.18 -102.81
C ASN A 473 -38.42 -40.11 -103.19
N ASN A 474 -38.95 -40.19 -104.41
CA ASN A 474 -39.97 -39.29 -104.97
C ASN A 474 -39.47 -37.88 -105.38
N VAL A 475 -38.20 -37.73 -105.79
CA VAL A 475 -37.71 -36.50 -106.43
C VAL A 475 -38.03 -36.54 -107.94
N ALA A 476 -38.99 -35.72 -108.37
CA ALA A 476 -39.35 -35.58 -109.79
C ALA A 476 -38.19 -34.98 -110.62
N ASN A 477 -38.21 -35.15 -111.95
CA ASN A 477 -37.21 -34.54 -112.84
C ASN A 477 -37.20 -33.01 -112.66
N ALA A 478 -36.02 -32.41 -112.51
CA ALA A 478 -35.90 -30.96 -112.42
C ALA A 478 -36.32 -30.31 -113.76
N THR A 479 -37.34 -29.46 -113.71
CA THR A 479 -37.90 -28.66 -114.82
C THR A 479 -37.47 -27.19 -114.76
N THR A 480 -36.92 -26.74 -113.62
CA THR A 480 -36.34 -25.42 -113.41
C THR A 480 -34.97 -25.55 -112.74
N ALA A 481 -34.12 -24.53 -112.89
CA ALA A 481 -32.72 -24.58 -112.46
C ALA A 481 -32.53 -24.81 -110.95
N ASP A 482 -33.53 -24.49 -110.13
CA ASP A 482 -33.43 -24.50 -108.67
C ASP A 482 -34.02 -25.78 -108.03
N GLN A 483 -34.39 -26.76 -108.86
CA GLN A 483 -34.90 -28.05 -108.41
C GLN A 483 -33.77 -29.08 -108.27
N ALA A 484 -33.91 -30.00 -107.31
CA ALA A 484 -32.98 -31.10 -107.16
C ALA A 484 -33.01 -32.03 -108.39
N VAL A 485 -31.85 -32.23 -109.02
CA VAL A 485 -31.68 -33.14 -110.15
C VAL A 485 -31.53 -34.59 -109.67
N ASN A 486 -32.10 -35.55 -110.39
CA ASN A 486 -31.98 -36.97 -110.05
C ASN A 486 -30.81 -37.66 -110.78
N LYS A 487 -30.49 -38.92 -110.41
CA LYS A 487 -29.33 -39.66 -110.96
C LYS A 487 -29.34 -39.75 -112.49
N GLY A 488 -30.52 -39.82 -113.12
CA GLY A 488 -30.64 -39.83 -114.57
C GLY A 488 -30.05 -38.58 -115.24
N GLN A 489 -30.07 -37.44 -114.55
CA GLN A 489 -29.50 -36.18 -115.03
C GLN A 489 -27.96 -36.10 -114.80
N LEU A 490 -27.42 -36.72 -113.74
CA LEU A 490 -25.98 -36.67 -113.36
C LEU A 490 -25.07 -37.57 -114.21
N ASP A 491 -25.57 -38.72 -114.66
CA ASP A 491 -24.79 -39.65 -115.50
C ASP A 491 -24.33 -38.98 -116.82
N THR A 492 -25.04 -37.95 -117.28
CA THR A 492 -24.72 -37.16 -118.48
C THR A 492 -23.51 -36.21 -118.28
N VAL A 493 -23.19 -35.79 -117.06
CA VAL A 493 -22.10 -34.83 -116.76
C VAL A 493 -20.75 -35.51 -116.51
N SER A 494 -20.75 -36.74 -115.96
CA SER A 494 -19.55 -37.51 -115.59
C SER A 494 -18.58 -37.76 -116.76
N THR A 495 -19.09 -37.80 -117.99
CA THR A 495 -18.29 -38.03 -119.20
C THR A 495 -17.34 -36.88 -119.54
N GLN A 496 -17.54 -35.66 -119.02
CA GLN A 496 -16.74 -34.48 -119.35
C GLN A 496 -15.55 -34.20 -118.41
N ALA A 497 -15.48 -34.81 -117.22
CA ALA A 497 -14.51 -34.47 -116.17
C ALA A 497 -13.14 -35.19 -116.23
N ASN A 498 -12.92 -36.12 -117.17
CA ASN A 498 -11.75 -37.03 -117.18
C ASN A 498 -10.60 -36.65 -118.16
N LYS A 499 -10.09 -35.40 -118.17
CA LYS A 499 -8.89 -34.97 -118.94
C LYS A 499 -7.71 -34.54 -118.02
N ALA A 500 -6.43 -34.64 -118.46
CA ALA A 500 -5.19 -34.53 -117.64
C ALA A 500 -4.36 -33.20 -117.79
N ILE A 501 -3.41 -32.91 -116.86
CA ILE A 501 -2.48 -31.73 -116.76
C ILE A 501 -1.02 -32.17 -116.41
N THR A 502 0.03 -31.48 -116.91
CA THR A 502 1.49 -31.80 -116.75
C THR A 502 2.36 -30.62 -116.24
N PHE A 503 3.40 -30.87 -115.41
CA PHE A 503 4.42 -29.88 -114.96
C PHE A 503 5.86 -30.41 -115.11
N THR A 504 6.83 -29.54 -115.48
CA THR A 504 8.25 -29.87 -115.68
C THR A 504 9.15 -29.28 -114.57
N GLY A 505 9.96 -30.11 -113.91
CA GLY A 505 11.00 -29.64 -112.98
C GLY A 505 11.35 -30.58 -111.82
N ASN A 506 11.95 -31.74 -112.08
CA ASN A 506 12.84 -32.42 -111.14
C ASN A 506 13.83 -33.25 -111.98
N ALA A 507 15.13 -33.15 -111.70
CA ALA A 507 16.14 -33.85 -112.47
C ALA A 507 15.94 -35.37 -112.32
N ARG A 508 15.71 -36.06 -113.44
CA ARG A 508 15.56 -37.53 -113.49
C ARG A 508 16.85 -38.18 -113.00
N LYS A 509 16.75 -39.23 -112.18
CA LYS A 509 17.88 -40.15 -111.98
C LYS A 509 18.09 -40.86 -113.32
N SER A 510 19.33 -40.91 -113.82
CA SER A 510 19.66 -41.49 -115.12
C SER A 510 19.12 -42.92 -115.23
N GLY A 511 18.13 -43.14 -116.12
CA GLY A 511 17.52 -44.47 -116.38
C GLY A 511 15.98 -44.49 -116.49
N ASP A 512 15.26 -43.48 -116.01
CA ASP A 512 13.79 -43.46 -116.08
C ASP A 512 13.25 -42.93 -117.43
N THR A 513 12.29 -43.65 -118.01
CA THR A 513 11.69 -43.38 -119.33
C THR A 513 10.24 -42.85 -119.30
N THR A 514 9.67 -42.59 -118.11
CA THR A 514 8.34 -41.98 -117.96
C THR A 514 8.30 -40.92 -116.85
N ASP A 515 7.54 -39.85 -117.06
CA ASP A 515 7.30 -38.81 -116.06
C ASP A 515 6.25 -39.28 -115.03
N ILE A 516 6.36 -38.82 -113.78
CA ILE A 516 5.42 -39.16 -112.70
C ILE A 516 4.12 -38.35 -112.88
N ASN A 517 3.05 -38.99 -113.35
CA ASN A 517 1.72 -38.39 -113.42
C ASN A 517 1.01 -38.45 -112.04
N ARG A 518 0.41 -37.33 -111.60
CA ARG A 518 -0.46 -37.25 -110.40
C ARG A 518 -1.84 -36.70 -110.73
N LYS A 519 -2.87 -37.15 -110.01
CA LYS A 519 -4.29 -36.79 -110.21
C LYS A 519 -4.67 -35.56 -109.38
N LEU A 520 -5.76 -34.88 -109.76
CA LEU A 520 -6.39 -33.86 -108.91
C LEU A 520 -6.80 -34.52 -107.58
N GLY A 521 -6.09 -34.16 -106.50
CA GLY A 521 -6.28 -34.72 -105.16
C GLY A 521 -5.03 -35.33 -104.51
N ASP A 522 -3.94 -35.55 -105.25
CA ASP A 522 -2.69 -36.06 -104.66
C ASP A 522 -1.88 -34.96 -103.95
N SER A 523 -1.30 -35.24 -102.77
CA SER A 523 -0.47 -34.29 -101.99
C SER A 523 1.03 -34.32 -102.35
N ILE A 524 1.70 -33.16 -102.25
CA ILE A 524 3.17 -32.99 -102.38
C ILE A 524 3.79 -32.85 -100.99
N ALA A 525 4.84 -33.64 -100.69
CA ALA A 525 5.56 -33.57 -99.42
C ALA A 525 6.94 -32.90 -99.58
N ILE A 526 7.22 -31.88 -98.76
CA ILE A 526 8.56 -31.34 -98.51
C ILE A 526 8.86 -31.64 -97.03
N SER A 527 9.79 -32.55 -96.75
CA SER A 527 10.15 -32.91 -95.37
C SER A 527 11.58 -32.51 -95.03
N GLY A 528 11.75 -31.70 -93.98
CA GLY A 528 13.00 -31.64 -93.23
C GLY A 528 13.05 -32.87 -92.32
N THR A 529 14.10 -33.68 -92.40
CA THR A 529 14.20 -34.92 -91.63
C THR A 529 14.50 -34.63 -90.16
N ALA A 530 13.55 -34.91 -89.27
CA ALA A 530 13.85 -35.31 -87.90
C ALA A 530 12.84 -36.38 -87.45
N THR A 531 13.35 -37.54 -87.04
CA THR A 531 12.63 -38.79 -86.81
C THR A 531 12.01 -38.89 -85.41
N THR A 532 11.30 -37.86 -84.91
CA THR A 532 10.45 -38.05 -83.72
C THR A 532 9.37 -36.96 -83.53
N THR A 533 8.23 -37.41 -83.02
CA THR A 533 6.92 -36.75 -82.92
C THR A 533 6.89 -35.59 -81.90
N GLY A 534 6.45 -34.40 -82.31
CA GLY A 534 6.20 -33.22 -81.45
C GLY A 534 5.76 -31.97 -82.23
N THR A 535 5.04 -31.05 -81.58
CA THR A 535 4.49 -29.81 -82.15
C THR A 535 5.58 -28.72 -82.28
N TYR A 536 5.81 -28.19 -83.47
CA TYR A 536 6.79 -27.12 -83.73
C TYR A 536 6.09 -25.80 -84.03
N SER A 537 6.53 -24.68 -83.43
CA SER A 537 6.03 -23.36 -83.79
C SER A 537 6.76 -22.83 -85.03
N GLY A 538 6.04 -22.50 -86.11
CA GLY A 538 6.61 -21.85 -87.30
C GLY A 538 7.15 -20.42 -87.07
N ALA A 539 7.22 -19.95 -85.83
CA ALA A 539 7.64 -18.60 -85.48
C ALA A 539 9.17 -18.37 -85.62
N ASN A 540 9.98 -19.43 -85.51
CA ASN A 540 11.44 -19.31 -85.44
C ASN A 540 12.16 -19.71 -86.73
N VAL A 541 11.48 -20.34 -87.69
CA VAL A 541 12.05 -20.81 -88.97
C VAL A 541 11.15 -20.35 -90.11
N LYS A 542 11.72 -19.59 -91.05
CA LYS A 542 11.04 -19.11 -92.26
C LYS A 542 11.68 -19.76 -93.50
N THR A 543 10.87 -20.39 -94.33
CA THR A 543 11.26 -20.80 -95.69
C THR A 543 11.02 -19.64 -96.64
N VAL A 544 12.06 -19.20 -97.33
CA VAL A 544 11.98 -18.11 -98.30
C VAL A 544 12.50 -18.63 -99.63
N THR A 545 11.69 -18.54 -100.68
CA THR A 545 12.12 -18.84 -102.04
C THR A 545 12.72 -17.57 -102.63
N ASP A 546 13.95 -17.65 -103.12
CA ASP A 546 14.53 -16.52 -103.84
C ASP A 546 14.04 -16.48 -105.30
N GLN A 547 14.40 -15.40 -106.00
CA GLN A 547 13.98 -15.16 -107.39
C GLN A 547 14.59 -16.15 -108.40
N SER A 548 15.51 -17.04 -107.98
CA SER A 548 16.07 -18.11 -108.80
C SER A 548 15.38 -19.46 -108.60
N GLY A 549 14.39 -19.53 -107.71
CA GLY A 549 13.66 -20.76 -107.40
C GLY A 549 14.34 -21.66 -106.37
N ALA A 550 15.43 -21.21 -105.74
CA ALA A 550 16.05 -21.91 -104.63
C ALA A 550 15.28 -21.64 -103.33
N ILE A 551 15.08 -22.68 -102.52
CA ILE A 551 14.43 -22.57 -101.21
C ILE A 551 15.52 -22.42 -100.14
N ALA A 552 15.58 -21.27 -99.47
CA ALA A 552 16.48 -21.01 -98.34
C ALA A 552 15.74 -21.13 -96.99
N ILE A 553 16.42 -21.65 -95.96
CA ILE A 553 15.88 -21.80 -94.59
C ILE A 553 16.60 -20.80 -93.66
N GLN A 554 15.85 -19.88 -93.04
CA GLN A 554 16.37 -18.83 -92.14
C GLN A 554 15.86 -19.02 -90.70
N ILE A 555 16.67 -18.63 -89.69
CA ILE A 555 16.30 -18.63 -88.25
C ILE A 555 16.06 -17.19 -87.78
N ALA A 556 15.07 -16.99 -86.91
CA ALA A 556 14.73 -15.68 -86.33
C ALA A 556 15.82 -15.13 -85.39
N ASP A 557 16.07 -13.81 -85.44
CA ASP A 557 17.09 -13.11 -84.65
C ASP A 557 16.80 -13.11 -83.13
N ALA A 558 15.53 -13.30 -82.75
CA ALA A 558 15.06 -13.50 -81.37
C ALA A 558 14.08 -14.69 -81.33
N PRO A 559 14.57 -15.93 -81.25
CA PRO A 559 13.71 -17.11 -81.30
C PRO A 559 12.84 -17.22 -80.03
N ASN A 560 11.52 -17.38 -80.20
CA ASN A 560 10.56 -17.58 -79.12
C ASN A 560 10.33 -19.08 -78.90
N PHE A 561 10.85 -19.63 -77.81
CA PHE A 561 10.66 -21.03 -77.47
C PHE A 561 9.52 -21.18 -76.46
N ALA A 562 8.36 -21.68 -76.91
CA ALA A 562 7.17 -21.89 -76.07
C ALA A 562 7.30 -23.06 -75.07
N GLY A 563 8.48 -23.68 -74.94
CA GLY A 563 8.74 -24.84 -74.09
C GLY A 563 10.12 -24.78 -73.40
N THR A 564 10.45 -25.81 -72.62
CA THR A 564 11.69 -25.88 -71.84
C THR A 564 12.93 -25.86 -72.75
N VAL A 565 13.79 -24.85 -72.58
CA VAL A 565 15.09 -24.76 -73.27
C VAL A 565 16.17 -25.39 -72.37
N THR A 566 16.68 -26.56 -72.75
CA THR A 566 17.83 -27.18 -72.08
C THR A 566 19.11 -26.61 -72.69
N SER A 567 19.89 -25.83 -71.93
CA SER A 567 21.17 -25.28 -72.37
C SER A 567 22.26 -25.55 -71.33
N THR A 568 23.45 -25.94 -71.78
CA THR A 568 24.59 -26.31 -70.92
C THR A 568 25.49 -25.13 -70.57
N GLY A 569 24.95 -23.89 -70.53
CA GLY A 569 25.74 -22.70 -70.23
C GLY A 569 25.09 -21.35 -70.57
N LEU A 570 23.82 -21.13 -70.19
CA LEU A 570 23.16 -19.86 -70.47
C LEU A 570 23.77 -18.71 -69.67
N GLN A 571 24.52 -17.83 -70.32
CA GLN A 571 24.96 -16.55 -69.77
C GLN A 571 23.97 -15.45 -70.20
N VAL A 572 23.22 -14.89 -69.24
CA VAL A 572 22.29 -13.79 -69.50
C VAL A 572 22.95 -12.48 -69.09
N ASN A 573 23.44 -11.70 -70.05
CA ASN A 573 23.92 -10.33 -69.80
C ASN A 573 22.71 -9.38 -69.73
N GLY A 574 21.99 -9.38 -68.60
CA GLY A 574 20.82 -8.51 -68.38
C GLY A 574 19.90 -8.99 -67.25
N ALA A 575 18.85 -8.21 -66.95
CA ALA A 575 17.82 -8.60 -66.00
C ALA A 575 17.01 -9.80 -66.53
N SER A 576 17.00 -10.91 -65.79
CA SER A 576 16.23 -12.11 -66.11
C SER A 576 15.00 -12.19 -65.21
N ALA A 577 13.81 -12.27 -65.81
CA ALA A 577 12.54 -12.47 -65.09
C ALA A 577 12.08 -13.92 -65.23
N VAL A 578 12.17 -14.70 -64.15
CA VAL A 578 11.66 -16.07 -64.09
C VAL A 578 10.28 -16.05 -63.43
N THR A 579 9.22 -16.26 -64.19
CA THR A 579 7.82 -16.26 -63.70
C THR A 579 7.39 -17.61 -63.11
N GLY A 580 8.31 -18.35 -62.49
CA GLY A 580 8.10 -19.72 -61.96
C GLY A 580 9.18 -20.14 -60.96
N ASN A 581 9.18 -21.42 -60.55
CA ASN A 581 10.21 -21.94 -59.63
C ASN A 581 11.58 -22.03 -60.34
N SER A 582 12.64 -21.60 -59.66
CA SER A 582 14.02 -21.71 -60.14
C SER A 582 14.79 -22.62 -59.20
N THR A 583 15.28 -23.75 -59.70
CA THR A 583 16.09 -24.70 -58.94
C THR A 583 17.56 -24.51 -59.34
N ILE A 584 18.38 -23.94 -58.46
CA ILE A 584 19.83 -23.80 -58.67
C ILE A 584 20.53 -24.94 -57.92
N GLY A 585 21.15 -25.86 -58.65
CA GLY A 585 21.88 -27.01 -58.09
C GLY A 585 23.22 -26.68 -57.42
N GLY A 586 23.51 -25.41 -57.14
CA GLY A 586 24.79 -24.90 -56.62
C GLY A 586 24.65 -23.59 -55.84
N THR A 587 25.76 -22.94 -55.50
CA THR A 587 25.77 -21.70 -54.70
C THR A 587 25.18 -20.51 -55.47
N GLN A 588 24.05 -19.98 -55.00
CA GLN A 588 23.51 -18.69 -55.46
C GLN A 588 24.16 -17.55 -54.66
N THR A 589 24.90 -16.66 -55.32
CA THR A 589 25.48 -15.45 -54.70
C THR A 589 24.62 -14.24 -55.06
N VAL A 590 24.02 -13.57 -54.07
CA VAL A 590 23.23 -12.35 -54.26
C VAL A 590 23.98 -11.18 -53.62
N THR A 591 24.41 -10.20 -54.42
CA THR A 591 25.20 -9.03 -53.99
C THR A 591 24.33 -7.84 -53.56
N GLY A 592 23.06 -8.07 -53.18
CA GLY A 592 22.07 -7.03 -52.82
C GLY A 592 20.91 -7.55 -51.96
N ILE A 593 19.84 -6.76 -51.85
CA ILE A 593 18.65 -7.08 -51.04
C ILE A 593 17.84 -8.18 -51.73
N SER A 594 17.63 -9.30 -51.05
CA SER A 594 16.76 -10.38 -51.52
C SER A 594 15.42 -10.33 -50.78
N ASN A 595 14.32 -10.10 -51.51
CA ASN A 595 12.98 -10.05 -50.91
C ASN A 595 12.29 -11.43 -51.01
N LEU A 596 12.28 -12.17 -49.90
CA LEU A 596 11.71 -13.51 -49.81
C LEU A 596 10.29 -13.45 -49.22
N ASN A 597 9.29 -13.15 -50.06
CA ASN A 597 7.88 -12.96 -49.68
C ASN A 597 7.15 -14.23 -49.15
N GLY A 598 7.86 -15.18 -48.55
CA GLY A 598 7.32 -16.41 -47.97
C GLY A 598 8.24 -17.13 -46.96
N GLY A 599 9.33 -16.48 -46.52
CA GLY A 599 10.35 -17.10 -45.67
C GLY A 599 11.36 -17.95 -46.44
N ALA A 600 12.51 -18.22 -45.82
CA ALA A 600 13.58 -19.04 -46.39
C ALA A 600 13.61 -20.42 -45.72
N ASN A 601 13.53 -21.50 -46.49
CA ASN A 601 13.92 -22.83 -46.01
C ASN A 601 15.43 -23.01 -46.19
N LEU A 602 16.19 -22.88 -45.09
CA LEU A 602 17.66 -22.91 -45.09
C LEU A 602 18.23 -24.30 -44.77
N ASN A 603 17.40 -25.35 -44.79
CA ASN A 603 17.80 -26.75 -44.56
C ASN A 603 18.66 -26.96 -43.30
N SER A 604 18.25 -26.34 -42.18
CA SER A 604 18.91 -26.42 -40.86
C SER A 604 20.35 -25.87 -40.80
N GLN A 605 20.77 -25.03 -41.75
CA GLN A 605 22.10 -24.44 -41.75
C GLN A 605 22.21 -23.21 -40.84
N LYS A 606 23.44 -22.97 -40.32
CA LYS A 606 23.75 -21.82 -39.46
C LYS A 606 23.69 -20.51 -40.26
N ILE A 607 22.93 -19.54 -39.75
CA ILE A 607 22.87 -18.18 -40.29
C ILE A 607 23.87 -17.32 -39.51
N THR A 608 24.80 -16.66 -40.21
CA THR A 608 25.81 -15.77 -39.63
C THR A 608 25.50 -14.31 -39.95
N ASN A 609 26.05 -13.36 -39.18
CA ASN A 609 25.89 -11.91 -39.37
C ASN A 609 24.45 -11.36 -39.20
N VAL A 610 23.63 -12.02 -38.38
CA VAL A 610 22.32 -11.48 -37.98
C VAL A 610 22.52 -10.37 -36.93
N ALA A 611 22.20 -9.12 -37.29
CA ALA A 611 22.21 -8.00 -36.36
C ALA A 611 21.18 -8.19 -35.23
N ALA A 612 21.31 -7.45 -34.13
CA ALA A 612 20.33 -7.54 -33.04
C ALA A 612 18.98 -6.98 -33.52
N GLY A 613 17.91 -7.77 -33.38
CA GLY A 613 16.57 -7.33 -33.74
C GLY A 613 16.09 -6.18 -32.85
N THR A 614 15.47 -5.18 -33.45
CA THR A 614 14.94 -3.97 -32.80
C THR A 614 13.42 -3.81 -33.00
N ALA A 615 12.85 -4.49 -34.01
CA ALA A 615 11.42 -4.54 -34.29
C ALA A 615 10.84 -5.95 -34.08
N THR A 616 9.51 -6.04 -33.99
CA THR A 616 8.77 -7.28 -33.68
C THR A 616 8.88 -8.38 -34.74
N GLY A 617 9.34 -8.06 -35.96
CA GLY A 617 9.56 -9.02 -37.05
C GLY A 617 11.02 -9.40 -37.29
N ASP A 618 11.96 -8.85 -36.51
CA ASP A 618 13.38 -9.12 -36.70
C ASP A 618 13.77 -10.50 -36.17
N ALA A 619 14.74 -11.15 -36.81
CA ALA A 619 15.34 -12.36 -36.28
C ALA A 619 16.19 -12.04 -35.05
N VAL A 620 15.96 -12.76 -33.94
CA VAL A 620 16.79 -12.67 -32.74
C VAL A 620 18.13 -13.37 -32.94
N ASN A 621 19.22 -12.68 -32.59
CA ASN A 621 20.55 -13.28 -32.63
C ASN A 621 20.95 -13.94 -31.29
N PHE A 622 22.05 -14.70 -31.30
CA PHE A 622 22.50 -15.46 -30.12
C PHE A 622 22.85 -14.57 -28.91
N GLY A 623 23.26 -13.32 -29.13
CA GLY A 623 23.54 -12.37 -28.05
C GLY A 623 22.26 -11.92 -27.32
N GLN A 624 21.17 -11.68 -28.06
CA GLN A 624 19.86 -11.38 -27.48
C GLN A 624 19.32 -12.57 -26.68
N LEU A 625 19.48 -13.79 -27.21
CA LEU A 625 19.09 -15.02 -26.52
C LEU A 625 19.93 -15.27 -25.25
N THR A 626 21.23 -14.97 -25.28
CA THR A 626 22.11 -15.07 -24.11
C THR A 626 21.65 -14.12 -23.00
N THR A 627 21.29 -12.88 -23.34
CA THR A 627 20.78 -11.89 -22.36
C THR A 627 19.48 -12.37 -21.71
N THR A 628 18.54 -12.88 -22.51
CA THR A 628 17.30 -13.48 -21.99
C THR A 628 17.59 -14.68 -21.08
N ASN A 629 18.49 -15.58 -21.48
CA ASN A 629 18.85 -16.75 -20.68
C ASN A 629 19.50 -16.38 -19.34
N GLN A 630 20.31 -15.32 -19.30
CA GLN A 630 20.88 -14.80 -18.05
C GLN A 630 19.78 -14.22 -17.14
N ASN A 631 18.81 -13.49 -17.69
CA ASN A 631 17.67 -13.00 -16.92
C ASN A 631 16.83 -14.15 -16.34
N VAL A 632 16.59 -15.21 -17.12
CA VAL A 632 15.88 -16.42 -16.67
C VAL A 632 16.67 -17.16 -15.59
N SER A 633 18.00 -17.27 -15.72
CA SER A 633 18.86 -17.87 -14.71
C SER A 633 18.84 -17.09 -13.39
N ASN A 634 18.94 -15.76 -13.45
CA ASN A 634 18.83 -14.88 -12.28
C ASN A 634 17.45 -14.98 -11.60
N LEU A 635 16.38 -15.05 -12.40
CA LEU A 635 15.03 -15.27 -11.89
C LEU A 635 14.93 -16.63 -11.19
N THR A 636 15.53 -17.67 -11.76
CA THR A 636 15.56 -19.01 -11.16
C THR A 636 16.29 -18.98 -9.82
N THR A 637 17.45 -18.33 -9.73
CA THR A 637 18.16 -18.16 -8.44
C THR A 637 17.31 -17.42 -7.41
N THR A 638 16.61 -16.36 -7.82
CA THR A 638 15.73 -15.59 -6.92
C THR A 638 14.57 -16.43 -6.42
N VAL A 639 13.90 -17.18 -7.30
CA VAL A 639 12.80 -18.08 -6.96
C VAL A 639 13.27 -19.23 -6.07
N THR A 640 14.44 -19.80 -6.32
CA THR A 640 15.03 -20.84 -5.45
C THR A 640 15.31 -20.31 -4.05
N ASN A 641 15.88 -19.11 -3.92
CA ASN A 641 16.15 -18.51 -2.61
C ASN A 641 14.85 -18.21 -1.85
N GLN A 642 13.85 -17.63 -2.52
CA GLN A 642 12.52 -17.42 -1.93
C GLN A 642 11.86 -18.75 -1.53
N GLY A 643 12.02 -19.80 -2.34
CA GLY A 643 11.55 -21.15 -2.02
C GLY A 643 12.20 -21.72 -0.75
N ASN A 644 13.49 -21.50 -0.56
CA ASN A 644 14.22 -21.91 0.65
C ASN A 644 13.77 -21.12 1.88
N ASP A 645 13.56 -19.82 1.76
CA ASP A 645 13.05 -18.99 2.85
C ASP A 645 11.63 -19.41 3.25
N ILE A 646 10.77 -19.68 2.27
CA ILE A 646 9.42 -20.22 2.49
C ILE A 646 9.49 -21.60 3.15
N SER A 647 10.38 -22.49 2.71
CA SER A 647 10.57 -23.80 3.31
C SER A 647 11.02 -23.71 4.77
N THR A 648 11.86 -22.73 5.09
CA THR A 648 12.32 -22.46 6.46
C THR A 648 11.17 -21.94 7.33
N LEU A 649 10.32 -21.06 6.80
CA LEU A 649 9.11 -20.57 7.48
C LEU A 649 8.06 -21.69 7.66
N LYS A 650 7.94 -22.62 6.70
CA LYS A 650 7.08 -23.82 6.82
C LYS A 650 7.62 -24.85 7.81
N GLY A 651 8.90 -24.75 8.18
CA GLY A 651 9.50 -25.57 9.24
C GLY A 651 8.91 -25.30 10.62
N GLY A 652 8.30 -24.13 10.84
CA GLY A 652 7.66 -23.76 12.09
C GLY A 652 8.65 -23.42 13.22
N PHE A 653 8.14 -23.24 14.44
CA PHE A 653 8.95 -23.14 15.65
C PHE A 653 8.50 -24.18 16.68
N ASN A 654 9.42 -24.66 17.52
CA ASN A 654 9.11 -25.66 18.53
C ASN A 654 8.62 -25.01 19.82
N LEU A 655 7.45 -25.44 20.32
CA LEU A 655 6.97 -25.14 21.67
C LEU A 655 7.12 -26.38 22.55
N GLN A 656 7.64 -26.20 23.76
CA GLN A 656 7.80 -27.26 24.75
C GLN A 656 7.19 -26.79 26.08
N THR A 657 6.48 -27.69 26.76
CA THR A 657 5.99 -27.46 28.12
C THR A 657 6.80 -28.31 29.08
N ASN A 658 7.49 -27.69 30.05
CA ASN A 658 8.34 -28.38 31.03
C ASN A 658 9.41 -29.30 30.39
N GLY A 659 9.97 -28.89 29.24
CA GLY A 659 11.02 -29.64 28.52
C GLY A 659 10.58 -30.95 27.85
N LYS A 660 9.27 -31.13 27.62
CA LYS A 660 8.69 -32.34 26.99
C LYS A 660 7.79 -31.96 25.80
N ASN A 661 7.48 -32.96 24.96
CA ASN A 661 6.55 -32.89 23.82
C ASN A 661 6.91 -31.82 22.76
N SER A 662 8.19 -31.75 22.38
CA SER A 662 8.65 -30.82 21.33
C SER A 662 8.07 -31.22 19.96
N GLY A 663 7.20 -30.37 19.42
CA GLY A 663 6.69 -30.45 18.06
C GLY A 663 6.77 -29.08 17.39
N ALA A 664 7.05 -29.05 16.09
CA ALA A 664 7.04 -27.82 15.32
C ALA A 664 5.60 -27.35 15.09
N ILE A 665 5.29 -26.13 15.52
CA ILE A 665 4.05 -25.42 15.19
C ILE A 665 4.27 -24.75 13.85
N LYS A 666 3.58 -25.23 12.84
CA LYS A 666 3.69 -24.77 11.45
C LYS A 666 2.66 -23.67 11.19
N ALA A 667 2.85 -22.95 10.08
CA ALA A 667 1.89 -21.94 9.64
C ALA A 667 0.52 -22.59 9.37
N GLY A 668 -0.51 -22.13 10.08
CA GLY A 668 -1.88 -22.66 10.03
C GLY A 668 -2.24 -23.59 11.19
N ASP A 669 -1.26 -24.05 11.99
CA ASP A 669 -1.54 -24.86 13.17
C ASP A 669 -2.19 -24.01 14.27
N THR A 670 -3.17 -24.58 14.96
CA THR A 670 -3.78 -23.93 16.14
C THR A 670 -3.12 -24.45 17.41
N VAL A 671 -2.60 -23.54 18.23
CA VAL A 671 -2.09 -23.85 19.56
C VAL A 671 -3.15 -23.47 20.57
N ASP A 672 -3.71 -24.48 21.23
CA ASP A 672 -4.64 -24.27 22.33
C ASP A 672 -3.86 -24.05 23.63
N ILE A 673 -4.01 -22.87 24.23
CA ILE A 673 -3.38 -22.48 25.48
C ILE A 673 -4.50 -22.23 26.49
N GLY A 674 -4.79 -23.25 27.29
CA GLY A 674 -5.86 -23.25 28.29
C GLY A 674 -5.46 -23.96 29.58
N VAL A 675 -6.44 -24.22 30.46
CA VAL A 675 -6.24 -25.04 31.66
C VAL A 675 -6.46 -26.52 31.35
N ALA A 676 -6.06 -27.41 32.25
CA ALA A 676 -6.25 -28.85 32.09
C ALA A 676 -7.72 -29.22 31.88
N THR A 677 -7.98 -30.30 31.12
CA THR A 677 -9.33 -30.82 30.84
C THR A 677 -9.56 -32.12 31.62
N PRO A 678 -10.71 -32.30 32.30
CA PRO A 678 -11.81 -31.34 32.46
C PRO A 678 -11.36 -30.06 33.19
N ALA A 679 -12.01 -28.94 32.86
CA ALA A 679 -11.56 -27.59 33.21
C ALA A 679 -11.16 -27.47 34.69
N ASP A 680 -9.89 -27.15 34.93
CA ASP A 680 -9.41 -26.78 36.25
C ASP A 680 -10.25 -25.59 36.79
N THR A 681 -10.69 -25.68 38.04
CA THR A 681 -11.55 -24.67 38.66
C THR A 681 -10.76 -23.61 39.43
N ASN A 682 -9.48 -23.83 39.68
CA ASN A 682 -8.59 -22.94 40.41
C ASN A 682 -7.85 -21.96 39.49
N LEU A 683 -7.68 -22.29 38.21
CA LEU A 683 -7.05 -21.43 37.21
C LEU A 683 -8.05 -21.00 36.15
N THR A 684 -7.94 -19.74 35.73
CA THR A 684 -8.68 -19.17 34.61
C THR A 684 -7.71 -18.64 33.57
N VAL A 685 -8.04 -18.87 32.30
CA VAL A 685 -7.27 -18.36 31.16
C VAL A 685 -8.21 -17.59 30.27
N THR A 686 -7.87 -16.33 29.98
CA THR A 686 -8.65 -15.45 29.11
C THR A 686 -7.77 -14.87 28.01
N LYS A 687 -8.31 -14.78 26.79
CA LYS A 687 -7.64 -14.19 25.64
C LYS A 687 -8.33 -12.88 25.26
N THR A 688 -7.58 -11.78 25.25
CA THR A 688 -8.05 -10.49 24.73
C THR A 688 -7.05 -10.01 23.68
N GLY A 689 -7.46 -10.03 22.41
CA GLY A 689 -6.55 -9.81 21.28
C GLY A 689 -5.38 -10.80 21.31
N ASN A 690 -4.15 -10.30 21.39
CA ASN A 690 -2.93 -11.11 21.42
C ASN A 690 -2.43 -11.46 22.83
N ASN A 691 -3.07 -10.94 23.89
CA ASN A 691 -2.67 -11.24 25.26
C ASN A 691 -3.43 -12.45 25.81
N VAL A 692 -2.71 -13.41 26.39
CA VAL A 692 -3.28 -14.54 27.14
C VAL A 692 -2.98 -14.30 28.61
N ALA A 693 -4.02 -14.05 29.40
CA ALA A 693 -3.91 -13.77 30.82
C ALA A 693 -4.28 -15.00 31.64
N PHE A 694 -3.41 -15.37 32.58
CA PHE A 694 -3.65 -16.39 33.58
C PHE A 694 -3.99 -15.73 34.92
N ALA A 695 -5.04 -16.22 35.58
CA ALA A 695 -5.42 -15.76 36.91
C ALA A 695 -5.90 -16.92 37.78
N LEU A 696 -5.69 -16.80 39.09
CA LEU A 696 -6.33 -17.68 40.06
C LEU A 696 -7.81 -17.33 40.18
N SER A 697 -8.65 -18.36 40.32
CA SER A 697 -10.05 -18.20 40.72
C SER A 697 -10.13 -17.55 42.10
N LYS A 698 -11.20 -16.78 42.33
CA LYS A 698 -11.43 -16.16 43.66
C LYS A 698 -11.66 -17.21 44.74
N ASP A 699 -12.37 -18.28 44.37
CA ASP A 699 -12.63 -19.42 45.22
C ASP A 699 -11.70 -20.56 44.78
N LEU A 700 -10.81 -20.97 45.68
CA LEU A 700 -9.87 -22.06 45.42
C LEU A 700 -10.40 -23.35 46.05
N ASN A 701 -10.64 -24.36 45.23
CA ASN A 701 -10.96 -25.71 45.65
C ASN A 701 -9.67 -26.53 45.76
N LEU A 702 -9.10 -26.55 46.97
CA LEU A 702 -7.83 -27.20 47.28
C LEU A 702 -8.06 -28.34 48.29
N THR A 703 -7.35 -29.45 48.11
CA THR A 703 -7.40 -30.58 49.06
C THR A 703 -6.66 -30.27 50.36
N SER A 704 -5.55 -29.54 50.25
CA SER A 704 -4.83 -28.99 51.40
C SER A 704 -4.06 -27.73 51.04
N VAL A 705 -3.82 -26.89 52.03
CA VAL A 705 -2.87 -25.77 51.98
C VAL A 705 -1.87 -25.97 53.11
N THR A 706 -0.59 -26.06 52.75
CA THR A 706 0.51 -26.18 53.71
C THR A 706 1.29 -24.86 53.74
N THR A 707 1.30 -24.19 54.88
CA THR A 707 2.10 -22.98 55.13
C THR A 707 3.06 -23.25 56.28
N GLY A 708 4.26 -23.73 55.98
CA GLY A 708 5.20 -24.21 57.00
C GLY A 708 4.67 -25.45 57.72
N ASN A 709 4.54 -25.39 59.05
CA ASN A 709 4.04 -26.50 59.88
C ASN A 709 2.50 -26.49 60.07
N THR A 710 1.79 -25.53 59.48
CA THR A 710 0.32 -25.46 59.54
C THR A 710 -0.27 -26.03 58.27
N VAL A 711 -1.18 -27.00 58.42
CA VAL A 711 -1.93 -27.61 57.32
C VAL A 711 -3.41 -27.28 57.49
N ILE A 712 -4.01 -26.69 56.46
CA ILE A 712 -5.46 -26.53 56.33
C ILE A 712 -5.94 -27.60 55.35
N ASN A 713 -6.86 -28.47 55.77
CA ASN A 713 -7.38 -29.55 54.94
C ASN A 713 -8.86 -29.83 55.28
N ASN A 714 -9.41 -30.92 54.74
CA ASN A 714 -10.81 -31.32 55.00
C ASN A 714 -11.11 -31.67 56.48
N ALA A 715 -10.08 -31.85 57.31
CA ALA A 715 -10.21 -32.03 58.77
C ALA A 715 -10.10 -30.69 59.55
N GLY A 716 -10.00 -29.56 58.86
CA GLY A 716 -9.83 -28.23 59.46
C GLY A 716 -8.36 -27.80 59.54
N VAL A 717 -7.99 -27.10 60.61
CA VAL A 717 -6.60 -26.69 60.86
C VAL A 717 -5.92 -27.79 61.66
N THR A 718 -5.02 -28.54 61.03
CA THR A 718 -4.11 -29.46 61.70
C THR A 718 -2.72 -28.84 61.78
N ALA A 719 -2.29 -28.48 62.99
CA ALA A 719 -0.92 -28.04 63.25
C ALA A 719 -0.47 -28.59 64.59
N ASP A 720 0.82 -28.86 64.73
CA ASP A 720 1.40 -29.19 66.04
C ASP A 720 1.27 -27.99 67.01
N LYS A 721 1.34 -26.77 66.45
CA LYS A 721 1.15 -25.50 67.14
C LYS A 721 0.55 -24.44 66.20
N VAL A 722 -0.60 -23.90 66.55
CA VAL A 722 -1.20 -22.70 65.94
C VAL A 722 -0.95 -21.52 66.87
N THR A 723 -0.30 -20.47 66.39
CA THR A 723 -0.07 -19.24 67.16
C THR A 723 -0.83 -18.08 66.52
N VAL A 724 -1.78 -17.50 67.26
CA VAL A 724 -2.54 -16.30 66.85
C VAL A 724 -2.22 -15.19 67.86
N GLY A 725 -1.24 -14.35 67.55
CA GLY A 725 -0.70 -13.39 68.50
C GLY A 725 -0.06 -14.08 69.71
N THR A 726 -0.55 -13.80 70.92
CA THR A 726 -0.09 -14.47 72.16
C THR A 726 -0.89 -15.73 72.51
N VAL A 727 -1.97 -16.04 71.79
CA VAL A 727 -2.77 -17.25 71.99
C VAL A 727 -2.12 -18.40 71.23
N VAL A 728 -1.93 -19.52 71.91
CA VAL A 728 -1.30 -20.72 71.35
C VAL A 728 -2.26 -21.90 71.51
N VAL A 729 -2.56 -22.58 70.42
CA VAL A 729 -3.20 -23.90 70.44
C VAL A 729 -2.14 -24.91 70.07
N ASP A 730 -1.76 -25.77 71.01
CA ASP A 730 -0.69 -26.75 70.85
C ASP A 730 -1.22 -28.15 71.10
N LYS A 731 -0.88 -29.09 70.23
CA LYS A 731 -1.37 -30.47 70.32
C LYS A 731 -0.92 -31.17 71.62
N THR A 732 0.24 -30.78 72.15
CA THR A 732 0.83 -31.39 73.35
C THR A 732 0.50 -30.63 74.63
N THR A 733 0.35 -29.29 74.56
CA THR A 733 0.10 -28.46 75.76
C THR A 733 -1.31 -27.87 75.85
N GLY A 734 -2.19 -28.12 74.89
CA GLY A 734 -3.57 -27.62 74.89
C GLY A 734 -3.70 -26.15 74.49
N ILE A 735 -4.77 -25.49 74.95
CA ILE A 735 -5.06 -24.07 74.66
C ILE A 735 -4.40 -23.19 75.73
N ASN A 736 -3.47 -22.33 75.31
CA ASN A 736 -2.97 -21.22 76.11
C ASN A 736 -3.60 -19.90 75.62
N ALA A 737 -4.46 -19.30 76.44
CA ALA A 737 -5.15 -18.05 76.12
C ALA A 737 -4.26 -16.80 76.16
N GLY A 738 -2.96 -16.91 76.45
CA GLY A 738 -1.99 -15.82 76.34
C GLY A 738 -2.31 -14.61 77.22
N GLY A 739 -2.85 -14.85 78.42
CA GLY A 739 -3.30 -13.82 79.37
C GLY A 739 -4.62 -13.13 79.01
N LYS A 740 -5.35 -13.59 77.98
CA LYS A 740 -6.67 -13.06 77.59
C LYS A 740 -7.80 -13.85 78.25
N LYS A 741 -8.97 -13.22 78.38
CA LYS A 741 -10.21 -13.90 78.78
C LYS A 741 -10.72 -14.77 77.63
N ILE A 742 -11.18 -15.99 77.93
CA ILE A 742 -12.00 -16.78 77.02
C ILE A 742 -13.47 -16.35 77.25
N THR A 743 -14.02 -15.57 76.32
CA THR A 743 -15.40 -15.06 76.41
C THR A 743 -16.39 -15.96 75.67
N ASN A 744 -17.69 -15.79 75.91
CA ASN A 744 -18.78 -16.58 75.32
C ASN A 744 -18.74 -18.09 75.65
N VAL A 745 -18.21 -18.44 76.83
CA VAL A 745 -18.26 -19.82 77.35
C VAL A 745 -19.65 -20.06 77.97
N ALA A 746 -20.42 -20.98 77.38
CA ALA A 746 -21.70 -21.43 77.94
C ALA A 746 -21.50 -22.05 79.35
N ALA A 747 -22.56 -22.17 80.14
CA ALA A 747 -22.45 -22.84 81.45
C ALA A 747 -22.15 -24.33 81.22
N GLY A 748 -21.03 -24.82 81.76
CA GLY A 748 -20.65 -26.23 81.64
C GLY A 748 -21.56 -27.15 82.43
N ASP A 749 -21.82 -28.37 81.96
CA ASP A 749 -22.62 -29.32 82.74
C ASP A 749 -21.77 -29.96 83.85
N ILE A 750 -22.13 -29.75 85.12
CA ILE A 750 -21.41 -30.25 86.30
C ILE A 750 -22.15 -31.46 86.92
N SER A 751 -22.92 -32.19 86.11
CA SER A 751 -23.78 -33.30 86.57
C SER A 751 -23.03 -34.53 87.07
N THR A 752 -21.73 -34.69 86.77
CA THR A 752 -20.90 -35.81 87.23
C THR A 752 -19.50 -35.38 87.65
N ALA A 753 -18.85 -36.19 88.48
CA ALA A 753 -17.46 -35.96 88.91
C ALA A 753 -16.42 -36.05 87.77
N ALA A 754 -16.80 -36.57 86.60
CA ALA A 754 -15.93 -36.72 85.44
C ALA A 754 -16.12 -35.61 84.38
N SER A 755 -16.93 -34.58 84.67
CA SER A 755 -17.18 -33.50 83.71
C SER A 755 -15.88 -32.77 83.33
N THR A 756 -15.69 -32.56 82.02
CA THR A 756 -14.55 -31.85 81.42
C THR A 756 -14.94 -30.52 80.79
N ASP A 757 -16.18 -30.05 81.00
CA ASP A 757 -16.65 -28.77 80.49
C ASP A 757 -15.97 -27.61 81.22
N ALA A 758 -15.67 -26.54 80.48
CA ALA A 758 -15.16 -25.32 81.09
C ALA A 758 -16.26 -24.63 81.93
N VAL A 759 -15.93 -24.27 83.17
CA VAL A 759 -16.83 -23.48 84.02
C VAL A 759 -16.72 -22.01 83.66
N ASN A 760 -17.87 -21.35 83.46
CA ASN A 760 -17.89 -19.91 83.22
C ASN A 760 -18.03 -19.11 84.53
N GLY A 761 -17.83 -17.79 84.45
CA GLY A 761 -17.88 -16.92 85.62
C GLY A 761 -19.22 -16.91 86.35
N GLY A 762 -20.35 -17.12 85.65
CA GLY A 762 -21.68 -17.17 86.26
C GLY A 762 -21.90 -18.39 87.16
N GLN A 763 -21.31 -19.54 86.80
CA GLN A 763 -21.37 -20.76 87.60
C GLN A 763 -20.55 -20.63 88.89
N LEU A 764 -19.31 -20.12 88.80
CA LEU A 764 -18.49 -19.87 89.98
C LEU A 764 -19.12 -18.80 90.89
N PHE A 765 -19.74 -17.77 90.30
CA PHE A 765 -20.49 -16.78 91.05
C PHE A 765 -21.67 -17.39 91.82
N THR A 766 -22.44 -18.27 91.20
CA THR A 766 -23.56 -18.98 91.86
C THR A 766 -23.07 -19.86 93.01
N THR A 767 -21.97 -20.60 92.81
CA THR A 767 -21.34 -21.38 93.89
C THR A 767 -20.86 -20.49 95.04
N ASN A 768 -20.23 -19.35 94.74
CA ASN A 768 -19.77 -18.41 95.76
C ASN A 768 -20.94 -17.82 96.56
N GLN A 769 -22.07 -17.53 95.91
CA GLN A 769 -23.30 -17.11 96.59
C GLN A 769 -23.82 -18.21 97.53
N ASN A 770 -23.83 -19.47 97.09
CA ASN A 770 -24.24 -20.61 97.92
C ASN A 770 -23.32 -20.79 99.15
N VAL A 771 -22.00 -20.62 98.99
CA VAL A 771 -21.03 -20.68 100.11
C VAL A 771 -21.26 -19.53 101.10
N SER A 772 -21.47 -18.30 100.62
CA SER A 772 -21.76 -17.14 101.48
C SER A 772 -23.05 -17.33 102.28
N ASN A 773 -24.09 -17.90 101.66
CA ASN A 773 -25.33 -18.28 102.35
C ASN A 773 -25.07 -19.34 103.42
N LEU A 774 -24.23 -20.35 103.14
CA LEU A 774 -23.85 -21.36 104.13
C LEU A 774 -23.08 -20.72 105.30
N THR A 775 -22.14 -19.81 105.05
CA THR A 775 -21.43 -19.06 106.10
C THR A 775 -22.39 -18.30 107.00
N THR A 776 -23.40 -17.66 106.41
CA THR A 776 -24.45 -16.96 107.16
C THR A 776 -25.24 -17.93 108.04
N THR A 777 -25.66 -19.08 107.50
CA THR A 777 -26.34 -20.13 108.26
C THR A 777 -25.49 -20.67 109.42
N VAL A 778 -24.20 -20.94 109.19
CA VAL A 778 -23.28 -21.42 110.24
C VAL A 778 -23.06 -20.35 111.31
N THR A 779 -22.98 -19.07 110.92
CA THR A 779 -22.87 -17.96 111.88
C THR A 779 -24.12 -17.87 112.74
N ASN A 780 -25.31 -18.01 112.14
CA ASN A 780 -26.59 -18.01 112.85
C ASN A 780 -26.72 -19.22 113.80
N GLN A 781 -26.29 -20.42 113.39
CA GLN A 781 -26.21 -21.59 114.28
C GLN A 781 -25.22 -21.36 115.43
N GLY A 782 -24.09 -20.69 115.15
CA GLY A 782 -23.13 -20.29 116.17
C GLY A 782 -23.75 -19.34 117.21
N THR A 783 -24.56 -18.38 116.77
CA THR A 783 -25.34 -17.53 117.67
C THR A 783 -26.39 -18.33 118.44
N ASP A 784 -27.16 -19.21 117.81
CA ASP A 784 -28.15 -20.06 118.49
C ASP A 784 -27.53 -20.96 119.58
N ILE A 785 -26.36 -21.56 119.29
CA ILE A 785 -25.56 -22.33 120.26
C ILE A 785 -25.07 -21.44 121.40
N SER A 786 -24.69 -20.18 121.10
CA SER A 786 -24.33 -19.20 122.13
C SER A 786 -25.52 -18.85 123.02
N THR A 787 -26.73 -18.74 122.48
CA THR A 787 -27.98 -18.52 123.23
C THR A 787 -28.34 -19.73 124.09
N LEU A 788 -28.09 -20.96 123.60
CA LEU A 788 -28.30 -22.20 124.37
C LEU A 788 -27.31 -22.33 125.55
N LYS A 789 -26.08 -21.79 125.43
CA LYS A 789 -25.10 -21.70 126.53
C LYS A 789 -25.40 -20.59 127.55
N GLY A 790 -26.14 -19.55 127.15
CA GLY A 790 -26.48 -18.40 128.00
C GLY A 790 -27.77 -18.52 128.81
N GLY A 791 -28.57 -19.58 128.60
CA GLY A 791 -29.94 -19.66 129.13
C GLY A 791 -30.39 -21.07 129.52
N PHE A 792 -29.53 -21.88 130.16
CA PHE A 792 -29.97 -23.09 130.87
C PHE A 792 -30.29 -22.73 132.33
N ASN A 793 -31.43 -22.07 132.54
CA ASN A 793 -31.97 -21.85 133.89
C ASN A 793 -32.80 -23.08 134.27
N LEU A 794 -32.14 -24.09 134.84
CA LEU A 794 -32.79 -25.24 135.49
C LEU A 794 -33.47 -24.73 136.76
N GLN A 795 -34.73 -24.32 136.64
CA GLN A 795 -35.61 -24.23 137.80
C GLN A 795 -35.99 -25.65 138.23
N SER A 796 -35.28 -26.16 139.24
CA SER A 796 -35.77 -27.27 140.04
C SER A 796 -36.97 -26.78 140.86
N ASN A 797 -38.18 -27.18 140.48
CA ASN A 797 -39.31 -27.22 141.40
C ASN A 797 -39.55 -28.67 141.77
N GLY A 798 -39.39 -28.98 143.05
CA GLY A 798 -39.71 -30.28 143.59
C GLY A 798 -41.16 -30.67 143.32
N LYS A 799 -41.34 -31.88 142.78
CA LYS A 799 -41.65 -33.07 143.58
C LYS A 799 -40.92 -34.27 143.02
#